data_AF-A0A9D6VYM6-F1
#
_entry.id   AF-A0A9D6VYM6-F1
#
_cell.length_a   1.000
_cell.length_b   1.000
_cell.length_c   1.000
_cell.angle_alpha   90.00
_cell.angle_beta   90.00
_cell.angle_gamma   90.00
#
_symmetry.space_group_name_H-M   'P 1'
#
loop_
_entity.id
_entity.type
_entity.pdbx_description
1 polymer ?
#
loop_
_entity_poly.entity_id
_entity_poly.type
_entity_poly.pdbx_seq_one_letter_code
_entity_poly.pdbx_strand_id
1 'polypeptide(L)'
;MRTMIEPFRIWTVRSIRSTTPEERLGALEAAGYNLLRIPARDVTVDLVTDSGTGAMSSQQWAAMMTADEAYAGSESLFRLEDAARELFGYRHVVPTHQGRAAKRLLCAALVEPGTTIPANTHLETSRAAIRALGGETLELPIPEAALESPYHPFKGNLDIDRLRQLIERQGAKSIPAVFLAVSSPAGGGQPVSLENIKAVRDLTARHGIRLFLDCAYFAENAYFVHVREEAWRGRSLRDIAAEMFRLADGVMLSARKDGIVNTGGLLAFDSDDLAARVRRVMVRSDGMATHGGLAARDLEGMAIGLQEALQGSYMAHRFETVEHFARSLAREGVPVIEPVGGHAVQIDARAFLPHLEPEDLPAQAVACALYLLGGIRAAEVGSLKLGGRTDAQGRPVPVPHDLVRFSYPRRTYTRSHIDYVIEATLELFANRHRVAGLEIVEPGERRHLTAVLRPRGGRLLREEHTRELPPEHRALGTCSHPLFQKRRSTRAISEMHLDDAVVERMVQSFRWAPSCANRQPARLILARRSAEREALDRTLMEGNEWARSAPLLAAVVMSPARAATVNGINYAPFDAGLATQNLVLAAVAEGLVAHPMAGYDEPAARQALAVPDPWRIVAVVAVGFAGDPARLDPATREKDERPRQRLPLAQLVFHERWTDGE
;
A
#
# COMPACT_ATOMS: atom_id res chain seq x y z
N MET A 1 0.81 -12.54 19.24
CA MET A 1 0.39 -11.13 18.97
C MET A 1 -0.06 -11.04 17.51
N ARG A 2 -1.15 -10.33 17.20
CA ARG A 2 -1.61 -10.12 15.81
C ARG A 2 -0.90 -8.93 15.13
N THR A 3 -0.53 -7.92 15.89
CA THR A 3 0.21 -6.75 15.39
C THR A 3 1.68 -7.10 15.25
N MET A 4 2.21 -6.97 14.04
CA MET A 4 3.66 -7.05 13.77
C MET A 4 4.26 -5.64 13.92
N ILE A 5 5.38 -5.54 14.63
CA ILE A 5 6.12 -4.30 14.84
C ILE A 5 7.45 -4.35 14.09
N GLU A 6 8.04 -3.20 13.83
CA GLU A 6 9.41 -3.09 13.33
C GLU A 6 10.37 -3.85 14.28
N PRO A 7 11.11 -4.87 13.81
CA PRO A 7 12.06 -5.63 14.63
C PRO A 7 13.39 -4.88 14.77
N PHE A 8 13.34 -3.55 14.76
CA PHE A 8 14.44 -2.62 14.90
C PHE A 8 13.91 -1.32 15.51
N ARG A 9 14.80 -0.53 16.11
CA ARG A 9 14.49 0.80 16.61
C ARG A 9 15.12 1.85 15.70
N ILE A 10 14.46 2.99 15.57
CA ILE A 10 14.98 4.11 14.80
C ILE A 10 16.19 4.70 15.52
N TRP A 11 17.35 4.72 14.87
CA TRP A 11 18.59 5.30 15.41
C TRP A 11 18.74 6.75 14.99
N THR A 12 18.70 7.03 13.68
CA THR A 12 18.70 8.37 13.10
C THR A 12 17.43 8.59 12.29
N VAL A 13 17.02 9.84 12.17
CA VAL A 13 15.88 10.26 11.34
C VAL A 13 16.33 11.26 10.28
N ARG A 14 15.62 11.26 9.16
CA ARG A 14 15.68 12.32 8.15
C ARG A 14 14.33 13.03 8.12
N SER A 15 14.33 14.35 8.23
CA SER A 15 13.10 15.15 8.17
C SER A 15 12.44 15.02 6.80
N ILE A 16 11.11 14.84 6.82
CA ILE A 16 10.25 14.87 5.64
C ILE A 16 9.53 16.22 5.65
N ARG A 17 9.57 16.95 4.53
CA ARG A 17 8.87 18.23 4.40
C ARG A 17 7.38 17.98 4.17
N SER A 18 6.53 18.63 4.96
CA SER A 18 5.10 18.76 4.66
C SER A 18 4.93 19.82 3.58
N THR A 19 4.54 19.42 2.37
CA THR A 19 4.26 20.35 1.27
C THR A 19 2.78 20.73 1.23
N THR A 20 2.46 21.93 0.73
CA THR A 20 1.06 22.31 0.44
C THR A 20 0.63 21.81 -0.94
N PRO A 21 -0.68 21.71 -1.24
CA PRO A 21 -1.16 21.38 -2.58
C PRO A 21 -0.61 22.30 -3.68
N GLU A 22 -0.47 23.60 -3.40
CA GLU A 22 0.03 24.60 -4.34
C GLU A 22 1.53 24.40 -4.62
N GLU A 23 2.33 24.12 -3.58
CA GLU A 23 3.75 23.81 -3.73
C GLU A 23 3.95 22.55 -4.59
N ARG A 24 3.12 21.52 -4.37
CA ARG A 24 3.18 20.29 -5.16
C ARG A 24 2.76 20.53 -6.60
N LEU A 25 1.69 21.29 -6.85
CA LEU A 25 1.30 21.65 -8.21
C LEU A 25 2.42 22.38 -8.95
N GLY A 26 3.00 23.42 -8.33
CA GLY A 26 4.11 24.16 -8.94
C GLY A 26 5.33 23.27 -9.22
N ALA A 27 5.69 22.37 -8.30
CA ALA A 27 6.78 21.41 -8.51
C ALA A 27 6.50 20.40 -9.63
N LEU A 28 5.25 19.94 -9.75
CA LEU A 28 4.84 19.01 -10.80
C LEU A 28 4.85 19.67 -12.19
N GLU A 29 4.35 20.90 -12.29
CA GLU A 29 4.37 21.70 -13.52
C GLU A 29 5.82 22.02 -13.95
N ALA A 30 6.67 22.46 -13.03
CA ALA A 30 8.09 22.71 -13.29
C ALA A 30 8.85 21.45 -13.75
N ALA A 31 8.42 20.27 -13.27
CA ALA A 31 8.94 18.98 -13.69
C ALA A 31 8.37 18.48 -15.03
N GLY A 32 7.44 19.22 -15.65
CA GLY A 32 6.77 18.81 -16.88
C GLY A 32 5.95 17.54 -16.68
N TYR A 33 5.26 17.41 -15.53
CA TYR A 33 4.47 16.25 -15.15
C TYR A 33 5.25 14.91 -15.17
N ASN A 34 6.58 14.98 -15.04
CA ASN A 34 7.47 13.84 -14.90
C ASN A 34 8.04 13.78 -13.47
N LEU A 35 7.50 12.88 -12.65
CA LEU A 35 7.87 12.73 -11.24
C LEU A 35 9.36 12.49 -10.98
N LEU A 36 10.10 11.93 -11.94
CA LEU A 36 11.55 11.69 -11.80
C LEU A 36 12.37 12.97 -11.84
N ARG A 37 11.79 14.08 -12.32
CA ARG A 37 12.41 15.40 -12.34
C ARG A 37 12.08 16.25 -11.11
N ILE A 38 11.17 15.78 -10.26
CA ILE A 38 10.82 16.49 -9.01
C ILE A 38 11.97 16.35 -8.01
N PRO A 39 12.46 17.46 -7.42
CA PRO A 39 13.48 17.40 -6.38
C PRO A 39 13.02 16.57 -5.17
N ALA A 40 13.90 15.75 -4.61
CA ALA A 40 13.54 14.87 -3.48
C ALA A 40 13.06 15.63 -2.22
N ARG A 41 13.45 16.89 -2.06
CA ARG A 41 12.99 17.76 -0.95
C ARG A 41 11.50 18.12 -1.03
N ASP A 42 10.89 17.97 -2.20
CA ASP A 42 9.49 18.30 -2.47
C ASP A 42 8.61 17.04 -2.49
N VAL A 43 9.18 15.88 -2.11
CA VAL A 43 8.50 14.58 -2.01
C VAL A 43 8.34 14.19 -0.53
N THR A 44 7.12 13.81 -0.15
CA THR A 44 6.76 13.41 1.21
C THR A 44 7.03 11.92 1.44
N VAL A 45 6.53 11.05 0.55
CA VAL A 45 6.85 9.60 0.57
C VAL A 45 7.36 9.17 -0.80
N ASP A 46 8.58 8.63 -0.85
CA ASP A 46 9.26 8.26 -2.10
C ASP A 46 9.30 6.73 -2.25
N LEU A 47 8.41 6.23 -3.10
CA LEU A 47 8.21 4.81 -3.41
C LEU A 47 8.58 4.48 -4.85
N VAL A 48 9.40 5.33 -5.49
CA VAL A 48 9.81 5.13 -6.89
C VAL A 48 10.69 3.90 -7.05
N THR A 49 11.54 3.62 -6.06
CA THR A 49 12.48 2.50 -6.06
C THR A 49 12.90 2.15 -4.64
N ASP A 50 13.09 0.86 -4.41
CA ASP A 50 13.74 0.30 -3.23
C ASP A 50 15.26 0.11 -3.45
N SER A 51 15.81 0.59 -4.57
CA SER A 51 17.25 0.49 -4.90
C SER A 51 18.04 1.60 -4.25
N GLY A 52 18.83 1.27 -3.23
CA GLY A 52 19.80 2.18 -2.61
C GLY A 52 19.15 3.19 -1.67
N THR A 53 17.85 3.04 -1.40
CA THR A 53 17.01 3.94 -0.61
C THR A 53 16.68 3.38 0.77
N GLY A 54 17.18 2.19 1.10
CA GLY A 54 17.02 1.58 2.41
C GLY A 54 17.87 2.25 3.48
N ALA A 55 17.45 2.10 4.74
CA ALA A 55 18.17 2.57 5.91
C ALA A 55 19.14 1.49 6.43
N MET A 56 20.42 1.83 6.48
CA MET A 56 21.48 0.98 7.03
C MET A 56 21.39 0.91 8.56
N SER A 57 21.81 -0.23 9.13
CA SER A 57 21.88 -0.41 10.57
C SER A 57 23.02 0.38 11.20
N SER A 58 23.01 0.49 12.53
CA SER A 58 24.13 1.07 13.27
C SER A 58 25.42 0.25 13.15
N GLN A 59 25.32 -1.06 12.91
CA GLN A 59 26.49 -1.91 12.70
C GLN A 59 27.13 -1.62 11.34
N GLN A 60 26.32 -1.47 10.28
CA GLN A 60 26.82 -1.03 8.97
C GLN A 60 27.49 0.34 9.09
N TRP A 61 26.86 1.31 9.75
CA TRP A 61 27.46 2.63 9.98
C TRP A 61 28.75 2.56 10.78
N ALA A 62 28.83 1.74 11.83
CA ALA A 62 30.04 1.58 12.63
C ALA A 62 31.20 1.01 11.79
N ALA A 63 30.95 -0.04 11.00
CA ALA A 63 31.97 -0.65 10.16
C ALA A 63 32.47 0.30 9.06
N MET A 64 31.58 1.12 8.50
CA MET A 64 31.95 2.18 7.55
C MET A 64 32.94 3.19 8.13
N MET A 65 32.90 3.47 9.44
CA MET A 65 33.81 4.43 10.08
C MET A 65 35.21 3.84 10.33
N THR A 66 35.35 2.52 10.28
CA THR A 66 36.62 1.79 10.51
C THR A 66 37.16 1.14 9.24
N ALA A 67 36.67 1.55 8.07
CA ALA A 67 37.02 0.96 6.79
C ALA A 67 38.48 1.24 6.41
N ASP A 68 39.13 0.26 5.79
CA ASP A 68 40.48 0.36 5.27
C ASP A 68 40.46 0.80 3.80
N GLU A 69 40.66 2.10 3.56
CA GLU A 69 40.64 2.70 2.21
C GLU A 69 41.92 2.43 1.38
N ALA A 70 42.77 1.48 1.79
CA ALA A 70 43.92 1.05 1.00
C ALA A 70 43.52 0.63 -0.42
N TYR A 71 44.26 1.14 -1.41
CA TYR A 71 43.94 0.93 -2.84
C TYR A 71 44.11 -0.53 -3.30
N ALA A 72 44.99 -1.28 -2.64
CA ALA A 72 45.20 -2.71 -2.86
C ALA A 72 45.48 -3.39 -1.52
N GLY A 73 44.96 -4.61 -1.35
CA GLY A 73 45.10 -5.36 -0.09
C GLY A 73 44.28 -4.78 1.08
N SER A 74 43.20 -4.05 0.78
CA SER A 74 42.28 -3.53 1.79
C SER A 74 41.68 -4.66 2.64
N GLU A 75 41.74 -4.51 3.96
CA GLU A 75 41.08 -5.42 4.89
C GLU A 75 39.56 -5.45 4.70
N SER A 76 38.97 -4.33 4.29
CA SER A 76 37.53 -4.22 3.98
C SER A 76 37.13 -5.04 2.76
N LEU A 77 38.03 -5.21 1.78
CA LEU A 77 37.79 -6.13 0.67
C LEU A 77 37.71 -7.56 1.19
N PHE A 78 38.68 -8.01 1.99
CA PHE A 78 38.71 -9.39 2.48
C PHE A 78 37.48 -9.73 3.33
N ARG A 79 37.02 -8.80 4.19
CA ARG A 79 35.76 -8.98 4.94
C ARG A 79 34.54 -9.15 4.04
N LEU A 80 34.45 -8.37 2.95
CA LEU A 80 33.38 -8.56 1.97
C LEU A 80 33.51 -9.91 1.25
N GLU A 81 34.72 -10.30 0.86
CA GLU A 81 34.96 -11.59 0.21
C GLU A 81 34.56 -12.75 1.13
N ASP A 82 34.91 -12.68 2.41
CA ASP A 82 34.57 -13.72 3.39
C ASP A 82 33.07 -13.80 3.63
N ALA A 83 32.40 -12.65 3.83
CA ALA A 83 30.94 -12.61 3.96
C ALA A 83 30.23 -13.15 2.72
N ALA A 84 30.74 -12.84 1.52
CA ALA A 84 30.21 -13.33 0.26
C ALA A 84 30.50 -14.83 0.05
N ARG A 85 31.68 -15.34 0.42
CA ARG A 85 32.01 -16.77 0.37
C ARG A 85 31.15 -17.57 1.33
N GLU A 86 30.94 -17.07 2.55
CA GLU A 86 30.07 -17.70 3.54
C GLU A 86 28.61 -17.80 3.05
N LEU A 87 28.11 -16.76 2.36
CA LEU A 87 26.75 -16.72 1.87
C LEU A 87 26.56 -17.49 0.56
N PHE A 88 27.36 -17.20 -0.46
CA PHE A 88 27.18 -17.73 -1.82
C PHE A 88 27.91 -19.04 -2.07
N GLY A 89 28.96 -19.34 -1.31
CA GLY A 89 29.75 -20.57 -1.45
C GLY A 89 30.77 -20.58 -2.60
N TYR A 90 30.96 -19.46 -3.31
CA TYR A 90 31.86 -19.38 -4.47
C TYR A 90 33.24 -18.82 -4.14
N ARG A 91 34.28 -19.32 -4.83
CA ARG A 91 35.68 -18.93 -4.62
C ARG A 91 35.98 -17.49 -5.00
N HIS A 92 35.60 -17.08 -6.21
CA HIS A 92 35.90 -15.73 -6.71
C HIS A 92 34.76 -14.80 -6.36
N VAL A 93 35.12 -13.67 -5.76
CA VAL A 93 34.23 -12.54 -5.50
C VAL A 93 34.82 -11.34 -6.25
N VAL A 94 33.98 -10.63 -6.99
CA VAL A 94 34.38 -9.45 -7.76
C VAL A 94 33.44 -8.30 -7.41
N PRO A 95 33.85 -7.35 -6.55
CA PRO A 95 33.02 -6.21 -6.18
C PRO A 95 32.81 -5.29 -7.39
N THR A 96 31.68 -4.58 -7.40
CA THR A 96 31.31 -3.62 -8.44
C THR A 96 30.50 -2.48 -7.85
N HIS A 97 30.59 -1.27 -8.41
CA HIS A 97 29.86 -0.11 -7.90
C HIS A 97 28.32 -0.29 -7.87
N GLN A 98 27.75 -1.17 -8.69
CA GLN A 98 26.33 -1.56 -8.65
C GLN A 98 26.07 -2.79 -9.53
N GLY A 99 24.90 -3.42 -9.39
CA GLY A 99 24.56 -4.64 -10.16
C GLY A 99 24.54 -4.48 -11.69
N ARG A 100 24.35 -3.27 -12.24
CA ARG A 100 24.49 -3.04 -13.69
C ARG A 100 25.93 -3.25 -14.17
N ALA A 101 26.91 -2.91 -13.36
CA ALA A 101 28.31 -3.13 -13.67
C ALA A 101 28.65 -4.62 -13.63
N ALA A 102 28.21 -5.33 -12.58
CA ALA A 102 28.32 -6.80 -12.51
C ALA A 102 27.76 -7.47 -13.78
N LYS A 103 26.55 -7.11 -14.18
CA LYS A 103 25.91 -7.61 -15.42
C LYS A 103 26.75 -7.31 -16.67
N ARG A 104 27.23 -6.08 -16.83
CA ARG A 104 28.06 -5.67 -17.98
C ARG A 104 29.36 -6.47 -18.05
N LEU A 105 30.05 -6.64 -16.93
CA LEU A 105 31.30 -7.39 -16.85
C LEU A 105 31.11 -8.87 -17.17
N LEU A 106 30.07 -9.49 -16.60
CA LEU A 106 29.75 -10.89 -16.88
C LEU A 106 29.37 -11.09 -18.35
N CYS A 107 28.49 -10.24 -18.90
CA CYS A 107 28.10 -10.33 -20.30
C CYS A 107 29.30 -10.14 -21.24
N ALA A 108 30.17 -9.17 -20.97
CA ALA A 108 31.39 -8.96 -21.76
C ALA A 108 32.37 -10.16 -21.71
N ALA A 109 32.24 -11.02 -20.70
CA ALA A 109 33.07 -12.22 -20.55
C ALA A 109 32.42 -13.50 -21.10
N LEU A 110 31.13 -13.47 -21.47
CA LEU A 110 30.35 -14.65 -21.88
C LEU A 110 29.65 -14.52 -23.23
N VAL A 111 29.22 -13.32 -23.61
CA VAL A 111 28.37 -13.08 -24.77
C VAL A 111 29.25 -12.87 -25.99
N GLU A 112 28.99 -13.68 -27.02
CA GLU A 112 29.53 -13.52 -28.36
C GLU A 112 28.38 -13.17 -29.33
N PRO A 113 28.64 -12.46 -30.44
CA PRO A 113 27.62 -12.16 -31.44
C PRO A 113 26.89 -13.43 -31.91
N GLY A 114 25.55 -13.38 -31.90
CA GLY A 114 24.69 -14.51 -32.28
C GLY A 114 24.39 -15.52 -31.16
N THR A 115 25.01 -15.38 -29.98
CA THR A 115 24.62 -16.20 -28.82
C THR A 115 23.29 -15.75 -28.22
N THR A 116 22.52 -16.68 -27.66
CA THR A 116 21.24 -16.39 -26.98
C THR A 116 21.40 -16.59 -25.48
N ILE A 117 20.97 -15.60 -24.68
CA ILE A 117 20.86 -15.72 -23.22
C ILE A 117 19.37 -15.86 -22.85
N PRO A 118 18.88 -17.08 -22.59
CA PRO A 118 17.56 -17.29 -22.04
C PRO A 118 17.48 -16.85 -20.57
N ALA A 119 16.32 -16.37 -20.16
CA ALA A 119 15.99 -16.07 -18.77
C ALA A 119 14.50 -16.23 -18.46
N ASN A 120 14.13 -16.34 -17.19
CA ASN A 120 12.73 -16.17 -16.79
C ASN A 120 12.25 -14.74 -17.10
N THR A 121 13.09 -13.74 -16.80
CA THR A 121 12.88 -12.33 -17.16
C THR A 121 14.23 -11.63 -17.23
N HIS A 122 14.46 -10.82 -18.26
CA HIS A 122 15.64 -9.97 -18.34
C HIS A 122 15.35 -8.60 -17.75
N LEU A 123 16.16 -8.19 -16.77
CA LEU A 123 16.20 -6.77 -16.39
C LEU A 123 16.70 -5.95 -17.57
N GLU A 124 16.17 -4.73 -17.72
CA GLU A 124 16.58 -3.79 -18.77
C GLU A 124 18.11 -3.60 -18.84
N THR A 125 18.80 -3.64 -17.70
CA THR A 125 20.26 -3.56 -17.65
C THR A 125 20.96 -4.79 -18.20
N SER A 126 20.44 -6.00 -17.96
CA SER A 126 20.97 -7.24 -18.53
C SER A 126 20.72 -7.27 -20.03
N ARG A 127 19.49 -6.94 -20.44
CA ARG A 127 19.08 -6.84 -21.84
C ARG A 127 19.95 -5.89 -22.64
N ALA A 128 20.21 -4.69 -22.10
CA ALA A 128 21.09 -3.72 -22.73
C ALA A 128 22.54 -4.24 -22.85
N ALA A 129 23.07 -4.88 -21.80
CA ALA A 129 24.43 -5.43 -21.81
C ALA A 129 24.60 -6.56 -22.85
N ILE A 130 23.64 -7.47 -22.95
CA ILE A 130 23.66 -8.59 -23.91
C ILE A 130 23.58 -8.06 -25.35
N ARG A 131 22.61 -7.18 -25.64
CA ARG A 131 22.41 -6.63 -26.99
C ARG A 131 23.57 -5.77 -27.47
N ALA A 132 24.21 -5.03 -26.57
CA ALA A 132 25.39 -4.24 -26.90
C ALA A 132 26.57 -5.08 -27.42
N LEU A 133 26.57 -6.39 -27.14
CA LEU A 133 27.58 -7.34 -27.57
C LEU A 133 27.12 -8.21 -28.76
N GLY A 134 25.97 -7.89 -29.36
CA GLY A 134 25.40 -8.66 -30.47
C GLY A 134 24.72 -9.97 -30.05
N GLY A 135 24.47 -10.17 -28.75
CA GLY A 135 23.71 -11.32 -28.24
C GLY A 135 22.20 -11.10 -28.28
N GLU A 136 21.46 -12.19 -28.29
CA GLU A 136 20.00 -12.22 -28.25
C GLU A 136 19.50 -12.48 -26.83
N THR A 137 18.41 -11.81 -26.46
CA THR A 137 17.71 -12.03 -25.19
C THR A 137 16.42 -12.79 -25.45
N LEU A 138 16.20 -13.90 -24.73
CA LEU A 138 14.95 -14.64 -24.80
C LEU A 138 14.34 -14.83 -23.41
N GLU A 139 13.08 -14.44 -23.25
CA GLU A 139 12.34 -14.60 -22.00
C GLU A 139 11.45 -15.84 -22.07
N LEU A 140 11.60 -16.70 -21.07
CA LEU A 140 10.95 -18.00 -20.92
C LEU A 140 10.24 -18.09 -19.56
N PRO A 141 9.36 -17.14 -19.19
CA PRO A 141 8.55 -17.30 -17.99
C PRO A 141 7.55 -18.44 -18.18
N ILE A 142 7.13 -19.08 -17.08
CA ILE A 142 5.99 -19.99 -17.10
C ILE A 142 4.71 -19.26 -17.58
N PRO A 143 3.74 -19.96 -18.18
CA PRO A 143 2.48 -19.35 -18.62
C PRO A 143 1.76 -18.55 -17.51
N GLU A 144 1.79 -19.06 -16.27
CA GLU A 144 1.14 -18.47 -15.10
C GLU A 144 1.78 -17.14 -14.65
N ALA A 145 2.94 -16.78 -15.20
CA ALA A 145 3.57 -15.48 -14.95
C ALA A 145 2.79 -14.32 -15.57
N ALA A 146 1.88 -14.59 -16.52
CA ALA A 146 1.02 -13.55 -17.08
C ALA A 146 0.15 -12.92 -15.96
N LEU A 147 -0.05 -11.60 -16.04
CA LEU A 147 -0.79 -10.85 -15.01
C LEU A 147 -2.23 -11.38 -14.84
N GLU A 148 -2.87 -11.77 -15.95
CA GLU A 148 -4.24 -12.31 -15.96
C GLU A 148 -4.33 -13.79 -15.57
N SER A 149 -3.19 -14.47 -15.37
CA SER A 149 -3.22 -15.85 -14.92
C SER A 149 -3.71 -15.97 -13.48
N PRO A 150 -4.39 -17.09 -13.14
CA PRO A 150 -4.80 -17.36 -11.77
C PRO A 150 -3.62 -17.35 -10.80
N TYR A 151 -3.93 -17.39 -9.51
CA TYR A 151 -2.92 -17.45 -8.47
C TYR A 151 -1.94 -18.60 -8.71
N HIS A 152 -0.65 -18.30 -8.63
CA HIS A 152 0.43 -19.28 -8.62
C HIS A 152 1.48 -18.84 -7.59
N PRO A 153 1.95 -19.73 -6.70
CA PRO A 153 2.82 -19.34 -5.57
C PRO A 153 4.21 -18.86 -6.01
N PHE A 154 4.66 -19.26 -7.20
CA PHE A 154 5.99 -19.00 -7.78
C PHE A 154 5.91 -18.51 -9.23
N LYS A 155 5.21 -17.39 -9.49
CA LYS A 155 5.09 -16.79 -10.83
C LYS A 155 6.45 -16.37 -11.46
N GLY A 156 7.54 -16.39 -10.69
CA GLY A 156 8.89 -16.12 -11.19
C GLY A 156 9.58 -17.32 -11.85
N ASN A 157 8.98 -18.52 -11.78
CA ASN A 157 9.56 -19.73 -12.35
C ASN A 157 9.87 -19.61 -13.86
N LEU A 158 10.92 -20.30 -14.28
CA LEU A 158 11.31 -20.46 -15.69
C LEU A 158 10.58 -21.67 -16.30
N ASP A 159 10.12 -21.54 -17.54
CA ASP A 159 9.51 -22.61 -18.31
C ASP A 159 10.59 -23.60 -18.82
N ILE A 160 10.68 -24.74 -18.14
CA ILE A 160 11.71 -25.77 -18.37
C ILE A 160 11.55 -26.41 -19.76
N ASP A 161 10.33 -26.60 -20.23
CA ASP A 161 10.07 -27.25 -21.51
C ASP A 161 10.43 -26.33 -22.67
N ARG A 162 10.11 -25.04 -22.56
CA ARG A 162 10.56 -24.04 -23.55
C ARG A 162 12.07 -23.86 -23.55
N LEU A 163 12.73 -23.99 -22.40
CA LEU A 163 14.19 -24.00 -22.35
C LEU A 163 14.77 -25.24 -23.03
N ARG A 164 14.19 -26.43 -22.81
CA ARG A 164 14.60 -27.67 -23.49
C ARG A 164 14.46 -27.52 -25.00
N GLN A 165 13.31 -27.06 -25.48
CA GLN A 165 13.05 -26.82 -26.90
C GLN A 165 14.01 -25.80 -27.52
N LEU A 166 14.40 -24.76 -26.77
CA LEU A 166 15.40 -23.81 -27.22
C LEU A 166 16.77 -24.48 -27.43
N ILE A 167 17.21 -25.28 -26.45
CA ILE A 167 18.50 -25.99 -26.49
C ILE A 167 18.51 -26.97 -27.67
N GLU A 168 17.42 -27.72 -27.89
CA GLU A 168 17.27 -28.65 -29.01
C GLU A 168 17.33 -27.94 -30.37
N ARG A 169 16.69 -26.76 -30.47
CA ARG A 169 16.61 -25.99 -31.72
C ARG A 169 17.90 -25.27 -32.09
N GLN A 170 18.55 -24.61 -31.13
CA GLN A 170 19.73 -23.75 -31.40
C GLN A 170 21.07 -24.43 -31.11
N GLY A 171 21.04 -25.54 -30.38
CA GLY A 171 22.24 -26.21 -29.87
C GLY A 171 22.84 -25.50 -28.65
N ALA A 172 23.33 -26.29 -27.69
CA ALA A 172 23.87 -25.78 -26.42
C ALA A 172 25.05 -24.81 -26.58
N LYS A 173 25.85 -24.94 -27.65
CA LYS A 173 26.99 -24.04 -27.92
C LYS A 173 26.57 -22.59 -28.17
N SER A 174 25.36 -22.37 -28.66
CA SER A 174 24.80 -21.04 -28.92
C SER A 174 24.25 -20.37 -27.66
N ILE A 175 24.27 -21.06 -26.50
CA ILE A 175 23.68 -20.64 -25.23
C ILE A 175 24.76 -20.68 -24.15
N PRO A 176 25.57 -19.62 -23.98
CA PRO A 176 26.70 -19.65 -23.05
C PRO A 176 26.26 -19.64 -21.58
N ALA A 177 25.08 -19.10 -21.29
CA ALA A 177 24.47 -19.10 -19.96
C ALA A 177 22.95 -18.92 -20.01
N VAL A 178 22.26 -19.45 -19.00
CA VAL A 178 20.89 -19.11 -18.60
C VAL A 178 20.98 -18.12 -17.43
N PHE A 179 20.22 -17.02 -17.49
CA PHE A 179 20.06 -16.10 -16.36
C PHE A 179 18.73 -16.36 -15.65
N LEU A 180 18.74 -16.44 -14.32
CA LEU A 180 17.54 -16.66 -13.53
C LEU A 180 17.40 -15.59 -12.45
N ALA A 181 16.43 -14.70 -12.60
CA ALA A 181 16.20 -13.62 -11.64
C ALA A 181 15.41 -14.13 -10.42
N VAL A 182 15.96 -13.91 -9.23
CA VAL A 182 15.41 -14.36 -7.94
C VAL A 182 15.31 -13.19 -6.95
N SER A 183 14.11 -12.73 -6.59
CA SER A 183 12.83 -12.88 -7.28
C SER A 183 12.81 -12.25 -8.68
N SER A 184 11.92 -12.72 -9.56
CA SER A 184 11.72 -12.10 -10.88
C SER A 184 11.09 -10.71 -10.75
N PRO A 185 11.64 -9.66 -11.41
CA PRO A 185 11.02 -8.34 -11.43
C PRO A 185 9.66 -8.29 -12.13
N ALA A 186 9.35 -9.27 -12.99
CA ALA A 186 8.03 -9.38 -13.59
C ALA A 186 6.96 -9.55 -12.50
N GLY A 187 5.81 -8.88 -12.67
CA GLY A 187 4.70 -8.93 -11.70
C GLY A 187 5.04 -8.42 -10.29
N GLY A 188 6.07 -7.57 -10.14
CA GLY A 188 6.34 -6.89 -8.87
C GLY A 188 7.25 -7.63 -7.89
N GLY A 189 8.06 -8.59 -8.36
CA GLY A 189 8.97 -9.36 -7.49
C GLY A 189 8.48 -10.76 -7.19
N GLN A 190 8.07 -11.50 -8.22
CA GLN A 190 7.51 -12.84 -8.08
C GLN A 190 8.61 -13.88 -7.79
N PRO A 191 8.41 -14.77 -6.80
CA PRO A 191 9.45 -15.70 -6.40
C PRO A 191 9.63 -16.86 -7.38
N VAL A 192 10.81 -17.47 -7.30
CA VAL A 192 11.19 -18.73 -7.95
C VAL A 192 11.32 -19.81 -6.88
N SER A 193 10.67 -20.95 -7.09
CA SER A 193 10.79 -22.12 -6.20
C SER A 193 12.17 -22.76 -6.30
N LEU A 194 12.68 -23.37 -5.22
CA LEU A 194 13.92 -24.14 -5.26
C LEU A 194 13.81 -25.36 -6.20
N GLU A 195 12.64 -25.98 -6.27
CA GLU A 195 12.34 -27.02 -7.26
C GLU A 195 12.63 -26.55 -8.70
N ASN A 196 12.15 -25.35 -9.07
CA ASN A 196 12.39 -24.82 -10.40
C ASN A 196 13.87 -24.50 -10.64
N ILE A 197 14.56 -23.89 -9.66
CA ILE A 197 16.01 -23.61 -9.78
C ILE A 197 16.77 -24.92 -10.00
N LYS A 198 16.43 -25.98 -9.25
CA LYS A 198 17.01 -27.31 -9.40
C LYS A 198 16.73 -27.92 -10.77
N ALA A 199 15.50 -27.81 -11.29
CA ALA A 199 15.15 -28.31 -12.61
C ALA A 199 15.91 -27.58 -13.73
N VAL A 200 16.07 -26.25 -13.63
CA VAL A 200 16.91 -25.47 -14.56
C VAL A 200 18.36 -25.95 -14.48
N ARG A 201 18.92 -26.09 -13.27
CA ARG A 201 20.29 -26.57 -13.05
C ARG A 201 20.52 -27.95 -13.65
N ASP A 202 19.63 -28.89 -13.39
CA ASP A 202 19.75 -30.27 -13.89
C ASP A 202 19.73 -30.30 -15.43
N LEU A 203 18.89 -29.48 -16.05
CA LEU A 203 18.84 -29.35 -17.51
C LEU A 203 20.12 -28.70 -18.06
N THR A 204 20.54 -27.55 -17.52
CA THR A 204 21.72 -26.84 -18.02
C THR A 204 23.01 -27.63 -17.83
N ALA A 205 23.14 -28.38 -16.73
CA ALA A 205 24.30 -29.23 -16.44
C ALA A 205 24.51 -30.31 -17.50
N ARG A 206 23.44 -30.98 -17.95
CA ARG A 206 23.50 -32.01 -19.00
C ARG A 206 24.03 -31.50 -20.34
N HIS A 207 23.87 -30.19 -20.59
CA HIS A 207 24.27 -29.55 -21.84
C HIS A 207 25.52 -28.67 -21.71
N GLY A 208 26.16 -28.62 -20.53
CA GLY A 208 27.33 -27.77 -20.29
C GLY A 208 27.02 -26.26 -20.36
N ILE A 209 25.76 -25.87 -20.14
CA ILE A 209 25.30 -24.48 -20.11
C ILE A 209 25.44 -23.95 -18.69
N ARG A 210 25.93 -22.72 -18.54
CA ARG A 210 26.07 -22.09 -17.21
C ARG A 210 24.72 -21.58 -16.71
N LEU A 211 24.46 -21.66 -15.41
CA LEU A 211 23.32 -21.03 -14.76
C LEU A 211 23.83 -19.92 -13.83
N PHE A 212 23.44 -18.67 -14.12
CA PHE A 212 23.71 -17.52 -13.26
C PHE A 212 22.43 -16.98 -12.64
N LEU A 213 22.46 -16.73 -11.34
CA LEU A 213 21.33 -16.07 -10.65
C LEU A 213 21.50 -14.55 -10.66
N ASP A 214 20.49 -13.82 -11.11
CA ASP A 214 20.35 -12.40 -10.80
C ASP A 214 19.65 -12.27 -9.44
N CYS A 215 20.46 -12.13 -8.40
CA CYS A 215 20.05 -12.36 -7.02
C CYS A 215 19.84 -11.07 -6.22
N ALA A 216 19.43 -9.98 -6.88
CA ALA A 216 19.15 -8.71 -6.22
C ALA A 216 18.13 -8.83 -5.07
N TYR A 217 17.23 -9.81 -5.15
CA TYR A 217 16.13 -10.05 -4.20
C TYR A 217 16.22 -11.46 -3.58
N PHE A 218 17.44 -11.94 -3.31
CA PHE A 218 17.68 -13.30 -2.86
C PHE A 218 17.04 -13.62 -1.50
N ALA A 219 17.03 -12.65 -0.57
CA ALA A 219 16.51 -12.86 0.77
C ALA A 219 14.96 -12.82 0.76
N GLU A 220 14.38 -11.97 -0.09
CA GLU A 220 12.94 -12.01 -0.37
C GLU A 220 12.51 -13.34 -0.99
N ASN A 221 13.27 -13.84 -1.97
CA ASN A 221 12.98 -15.14 -2.60
C ASN A 221 13.08 -16.29 -1.59
N ALA A 222 14.12 -16.27 -0.73
CA ALA A 222 14.30 -17.25 0.34
C ALA A 222 13.12 -17.25 1.33
N TYR A 223 12.56 -16.08 1.64
CA TYR A 223 11.38 -16.00 2.50
C TYR A 223 10.12 -16.55 1.83
N PHE A 224 9.94 -16.32 0.54
CA PHE A 224 8.83 -16.93 -0.18
C PHE A 224 8.93 -18.45 -0.22
N VAL A 225 10.13 -19.00 -0.43
CA VAL A 225 10.37 -20.45 -0.31
C VAL A 225 10.05 -20.93 1.12
N HIS A 226 10.51 -20.20 2.15
CA HIS A 226 10.23 -20.50 3.56
C HIS A 226 8.73 -20.57 3.89
N VAL A 227 7.89 -19.71 3.29
CA VAL A 227 6.44 -19.67 3.61
C VAL A 227 5.57 -20.48 2.64
N ARG A 228 5.99 -20.65 1.38
CA ARG A 228 5.16 -21.22 0.30
C ARG A 228 5.62 -22.61 -0.15
N GLU A 229 6.89 -22.97 -0.03
CA GLU A 229 7.41 -24.27 -0.49
C GLU A 229 7.39 -25.29 0.66
N GLU A 230 6.52 -26.29 0.58
CA GLU A 230 6.27 -27.24 1.68
C GLU A 230 7.55 -27.92 2.19
N ALA A 231 8.44 -28.32 1.27
CA ALA A 231 9.70 -29.01 1.60
C ALA A 231 10.68 -28.14 2.42
N TRP A 232 10.52 -26.82 2.38
CA TRP A 232 11.41 -25.84 3.01
C TRP A 232 10.74 -25.04 4.12
N ARG A 233 9.47 -25.34 4.42
CA ARG A 233 8.72 -24.60 5.43
C ARG A 233 9.40 -24.67 6.79
N GLY A 234 9.60 -23.50 7.41
CA GLY A 234 10.22 -23.39 8.74
C GLY A 234 11.76 -23.47 8.75
N ARG A 235 12.43 -23.74 7.61
CA ARG A 235 13.91 -23.69 7.52
C ARG A 235 14.44 -22.27 7.65
N SER A 236 15.68 -22.10 8.08
CA SER A 236 16.26 -20.76 8.19
C SER A 236 16.41 -20.13 6.79
N LEU A 237 16.26 -18.81 6.69
CA LEU A 237 16.43 -18.11 5.41
C LEU A 237 17.86 -18.28 4.87
N ARG A 238 18.84 -18.40 5.76
CA ARG A 238 20.24 -18.67 5.41
C ARG A 238 20.41 -20.03 4.74
N ASP A 239 19.81 -21.09 5.28
CA ASP A 239 19.90 -22.44 4.69
C ASP A 239 19.25 -22.47 3.30
N ILE A 240 18.10 -21.81 3.16
CA ILE A 240 17.39 -21.70 1.88
C ILE A 240 18.23 -20.90 0.86
N ALA A 241 18.83 -19.79 1.29
CA ALA A 241 19.69 -18.98 0.42
C ALA A 241 20.94 -19.77 -0.01
N ALA A 242 21.59 -20.47 0.92
CA ALA A 242 22.74 -21.32 0.63
C ALA A 242 22.40 -22.43 -0.37
N GLU A 243 21.27 -23.11 -0.20
CA GLU A 243 20.80 -24.11 -1.18
C GLU A 243 20.53 -23.48 -2.55
N MET A 244 19.88 -22.32 -2.60
CA MET A 244 19.63 -21.59 -3.84
C MET A 244 20.93 -21.31 -4.60
N PHE A 245 21.98 -20.85 -3.92
CA PHE A 245 23.27 -20.56 -4.55
C PHE A 245 24.03 -21.83 -4.94
N ARG A 246 23.94 -22.91 -4.16
CA ARG A 246 24.52 -24.22 -4.51
C ARG A 246 23.98 -24.76 -5.85
N LEU A 247 22.78 -24.36 -6.25
CA LEU A 247 22.14 -24.78 -7.50
C LEU A 247 22.56 -23.93 -8.72
N ALA A 248 23.53 -23.02 -8.61
CA ALA A 248 23.98 -22.18 -9.72
C ALA A 248 25.51 -22.16 -9.88
N ASP A 249 26.00 -21.80 -11.07
CA ASP A 249 27.44 -21.64 -11.36
C ASP A 249 27.99 -20.29 -10.89
N GLY A 250 27.10 -19.35 -10.58
CA GLY A 250 27.47 -18.03 -10.07
C GLY A 250 26.28 -17.10 -9.90
N VAL A 251 26.56 -15.94 -9.33
CA VAL A 251 25.57 -14.89 -9.05
C VAL A 251 25.99 -13.53 -9.57
N MET A 252 24.98 -12.74 -9.91
CA MET A 252 25.06 -11.29 -10.10
C MET A 252 24.23 -10.63 -9.01
N LEU A 253 24.81 -9.69 -8.27
CA LEU A 253 24.13 -9.00 -7.19
C LEU A 253 24.12 -7.49 -7.39
N SER A 254 22.96 -6.87 -7.15
CA SER A 254 22.85 -5.46 -6.78
C SER A 254 22.63 -5.35 -5.28
N ALA A 255 23.68 -5.05 -4.51
CA ALA A 255 23.59 -4.96 -3.05
C ALA A 255 22.70 -3.79 -2.59
N ARG A 256 22.41 -2.84 -3.49
CA ARG A 256 21.42 -1.78 -3.28
C ARG A 256 19.99 -2.25 -2.95
N LYS A 257 19.71 -3.55 -3.07
CA LYS A 257 18.43 -4.18 -2.79
C LYS A 257 18.54 -4.96 -1.48
N ASP A 258 18.57 -6.29 -1.53
CA ASP A 258 18.70 -7.12 -0.32
C ASP A 258 20.08 -7.03 0.34
N GLY A 259 21.08 -6.38 -0.25
CA GLY A 259 22.30 -6.04 0.49
C GLY A 259 22.13 -4.87 1.47
N ILE A 260 20.96 -4.21 1.51
CA ILE A 260 20.61 -3.11 2.44
C ILE A 260 21.70 -2.03 2.50
N VAL A 261 22.21 -1.61 1.34
CA VAL A 261 23.20 -0.54 1.21
C VAL A 261 22.76 0.49 0.18
N ASN A 262 23.36 1.68 0.20
CA ASN A 262 23.00 2.75 -0.73
C ASN A 262 23.70 2.61 -2.10
N THR A 263 24.85 1.95 -2.15
CA THR A 263 25.61 1.63 -3.36
C THR A 263 26.20 0.22 -3.28
N GLY A 264 26.67 -0.33 -4.40
CA GLY A 264 27.36 -1.61 -4.41
C GLY A 264 26.64 -2.76 -5.11
N GLY A 265 27.44 -3.73 -5.49
CA GLY A 265 27.09 -4.96 -6.18
C GLY A 265 28.31 -5.87 -6.30
N LEU A 266 28.11 -7.10 -6.74
CA LEU A 266 29.22 -8.04 -6.94
C LEU A 266 28.85 -9.13 -7.96
N LEU A 267 29.89 -9.80 -8.44
CA LEU A 267 29.81 -11.13 -9.04
C LEU A 267 30.46 -12.14 -8.10
N ALA A 268 29.91 -13.35 -8.04
CA ALA A 268 30.59 -14.46 -7.39
C ALA A 268 30.38 -15.76 -8.18
N PHE A 269 31.45 -16.55 -8.36
CA PHE A 269 31.47 -17.80 -9.14
C PHE A 269 32.81 -18.55 -8.95
N ASP A 270 32.92 -19.80 -9.40
CA ASP A 270 34.11 -20.64 -9.17
C ASP A 270 35.14 -20.66 -10.31
N SER A 271 34.74 -20.31 -11.54
CA SER A 271 35.61 -20.44 -12.72
C SER A 271 36.78 -19.44 -12.73
N ASP A 272 38.02 -19.93 -12.59
CA ASP A 272 39.26 -19.13 -12.68
C ASP A 272 39.39 -18.37 -14.02
N ASP A 273 39.08 -19.05 -15.14
CA ASP A 273 39.16 -18.48 -16.49
C ASP A 273 38.16 -17.32 -16.70
N LEU A 274 36.90 -17.52 -16.28
CA LEU A 274 35.91 -16.46 -16.23
C LEU A 274 36.35 -15.30 -15.33
N ALA A 275 36.98 -15.56 -14.18
CA ALA A 275 37.46 -14.52 -13.28
C ALA A 275 38.53 -13.66 -13.95
N ALA A 276 39.46 -14.29 -14.67
CA ALA A 276 40.48 -13.60 -15.46
C ALA A 276 39.85 -12.74 -16.57
N ARG A 277 38.83 -13.25 -17.30
CA ARG A 277 38.09 -12.45 -18.30
C ARG A 277 37.39 -11.25 -17.66
N VAL A 278 36.61 -11.46 -16.60
CA VAL A 278 35.87 -10.40 -15.90
C VAL A 278 36.81 -9.31 -15.39
N ARG A 279 37.90 -9.68 -14.70
CA ARG A 279 38.90 -8.72 -14.18
C ARG A 279 39.57 -7.93 -15.30
N ARG A 280 39.86 -8.53 -16.45
CA ARG A 280 40.40 -7.81 -17.62
C ARG A 280 39.46 -6.73 -18.15
N VAL A 281 38.15 -6.99 -18.18
CA VAL A 281 37.15 -5.98 -18.59
C VAL A 281 37.00 -4.89 -17.53
N MET A 282 36.98 -5.27 -16.26
CA MET A 282 36.82 -4.38 -15.12
C MET A 282 37.90 -3.32 -15.02
N VAL A 283 39.18 -3.71 -15.13
CA VAL A 283 40.33 -2.79 -15.07
C VAL A 283 40.25 -1.70 -16.13
N ARG A 284 39.63 -1.98 -17.28
CA ARG A 284 39.47 -1.01 -18.37
C ARG A 284 38.29 -0.05 -18.18
N SER A 285 37.33 -0.35 -17.29
CA SER A 285 36.04 0.35 -17.33
C SER A 285 35.41 0.72 -15.98
N ASP A 286 35.71 0.03 -14.87
CA ASP A 286 35.10 0.33 -13.56
C ASP A 286 36.12 0.63 -12.45
N GLY A 287 37.39 0.24 -12.65
CA GLY A 287 38.45 0.39 -11.65
C GLY A 287 39.19 -0.92 -11.42
N MET A 288 40.05 -0.96 -10.39
CA MET A 288 40.81 -2.17 -10.08
C MET A 288 39.93 -3.24 -9.44
N ALA A 289 40.30 -4.51 -9.65
CA ALA A 289 39.62 -5.67 -9.07
C ALA A 289 39.59 -5.66 -7.53
N THR A 290 40.44 -4.85 -6.90
CA THR A 290 40.57 -4.71 -5.45
C THR A 290 39.47 -3.87 -4.79
N HIS A 291 38.65 -3.15 -5.55
CA HIS A 291 37.56 -2.35 -4.99
C HIS A 291 36.36 -2.16 -5.93
N GLY A 292 36.54 -2.31 -7.25
CA GLY A 292 35.45 -2.28 -8.22
C GLY A 292 34.66 -0.99 -8.33
N GLY A 293 35.36 0.13 -8.11
CA GLY A 293 34.78 1.46 -8.17
C GLY A 293 33.97 1.83 -6.93
N LEU A 294 34.11 1.07 -5.84
CA LEU A 294 33.55 1.40 -4.52
C LEU A 294 34.62 1.99 -3.60
N ALA A 295 34.18 2.77 -2.62
CA ALA A 295 35.00 3.07 -1.46
C ALA A 295 35.00 1.87 -0.51
N ALA A 296 36.06 1.69 0.28
CA ALA A 296 36.19 0.55 1.19
C ALA A 296 35.05 0.50 2.21
N ARG A 297 34.59 1.67 2.68
CA ARG A 297 33.41 1.77 3.56
C ARG A 297 32.14 1.17 2.96
N ASP A 298 31.96 1.25 1.64
CA ASP A 298 30.78 0.63 1.01
C ASP A 298 30.90 -0.90 1.00
N LEU A 299 32.13 -1.43 0.91
CA LEU A 299 32.40 -2.87 1.01
C LEU A 299 32.05 -3.41 2.41
N GLU A 300 32.41 -2.66 3.47
CA GLU A 300 32.05 -2.98 4.86
C GLU A 300 30.52 -3.01 5.06
N GLY A 301 29.84 -1.96 4.57
CA GLY A 301 28.38 -1.87 4.64
C GLY A 301 27.71 -3.05 3.92
N MET A 302 28.26 -3.48 2.77
CA MET A 302 27.79 -4.64 2.02
C MET A 302 28.00 -5.94 2.79
N ALA A 303 29.18 -6.16 3.36
CA ALA A 303 29.52 -7.38 4.09
C ALA A 303 28.52 -7.66 5.23
N ILE A 304 28.18 -6.62 6.00
CA ILE A 304 27.18 -6.72 7.08
C ILE A 304 25.76 -6.83 6.51
N GLY A 305 25.40 -5.99 5.55
CA GLY A 305 24.03 -5.92 5.02
C GLY A 305 23.56 -7.23 4.36
N LEU A 306 24.48 -7.95 3.69
CA LEU A 306 24.22 -9.30 3.16
C LEU A 306 23.73 -10.30 4.22
N GLN A 307 24.26 -10.19 5.43
CA GLN A 307 23.91 -11.08 6.55
C GLN A 307 22.61 -10.65 7.21
N GLU A 308 22.44 -9.34 7.44
CA GLU A 308 21.24 -8.82 8.09
C GLU A 308 19.96 -9.03 7.27
N ALA A 309 20.07 -9.10 5.95
CA ALA A 309 18.94 -9.35 5.05
C ALA A 309 18.25 -10.69 5.30
N LEU A 310 19.00 -11.68 5.80
CA LEU A 310 18.51 -13.03 6.07
C LEU A 310 17.95 -13.21 7.49
N GLN A 311 17.83 -12.13 8.27
CA GLN A 311 17.17 -12.18 9.57
C GLN A 311 15.66 -12.41 9.40
N GLY A 312 15.17 -13.53 9.94
CA GLY A 312 13.77 -13.96 9.75
C GLY A 312 12.73 -12.95 10.24
N SER A 313 12.96 -12.31 11.40
CA SER A 313 12.06 -11.29 11.95
C SER A 313 11.99 -10.05 11.08
N TYR A 314 13.14 -9.56 10.58
CA TYR A 314 13.22 -8.45 9.64
C TYR A 314 12.44 -8.74 8.36
N MET A 315 12.62 -9.93 7.80
CA MET A 315 11.97 -10.30 6.56
C MET A 315 10.45 -10.49 6.75
N ALA A 316 10.01 -11.12 7.85
CA ALA A 316 8.59 -11.22 8.18
C ALA A 316 7.90 -9.85 8.27
N HIS A 317 8.53 -8.89 8.96
CA HIS A 317 8.05 -7.51 9.04
C HIS A 317 7.93 -6.84 7.68
N ARG A 318 8.95 -7.01 6.85
CA ARG A 318 8.98 -6.45 5.50
C ARG A 318 7.81 -6.99 4.66
N PHE A 319 7.56 -8.29 4.72
CA PHE A 319 6.48 -8.93 3.99
C PHE A 319 5.10 -8.52 4.49
N GLU A 320 4.86 -8.53 5.81
CA GLU A 320 3.58 -8.09 6.37
C GLU A 320 3.27 -6.63 6.00
N THR A 321 4.29 -5.77 5.91
CA THR A 321 4.10 -4.37 5.50
C THR A 321 3.57 -4.26 4.07
N VAL A 322 4.16 -5.02 3.14
CA VAL A 322 3.76 -5.04 1.72
C VAL A 322 2.40 -5.72 1.54
N GLU A 323 2.16 -6.84 2.23
CA GLU A 323 0.87 -7.54 2.20
C GLU A 323 -0.25 -6.72 2.82
N HIS A 324 -0.01 -6.02 3.94
CA HIS A 324 -0.98 -5.10 4.53
C HIS A 324 -1.38 -4.01 3.55
N PHE A 325 -0.40 -3.40 2.87
CA PHE A 325 -0.67 -2.35 1.91
C PHE A 325 -1.59 -2.85 0.79
N ALA A 326 -1.19 -3.92 0.12
CA ALA A 326 -1.98 -4.51 -0.96
C ALA A 326 -3.38 -4.94 -0.51
N ARG A 327 -3.48 -5.66 0.61
CA ARG A 327 -4.74 -6.16 1.16
C ARG A 327 -5.69 -5.02 1.54
N SER A 328 -5.17 -3.88 2.00
CA SER A 328 -5.99 -2.72 2.35
C SER A 328 -6.58 -2.05 1.10
N LEU A 329 -5.79 -1.94 0.03
CA LEU A 329 -6.28 -1.41 -1.24
C LEU A 329 -7.28 -2.37 -1.92
N ALA A 330 -6.96 -3.66 -1.98
CA ALA A 330 -7.79 -4.66 -2.65
C ALA A 330 -9.18 -4.80 -2.00
N ARG A 331 -9.28 -4.68 -0.66
CA ARG A 331 -10.56 -4.70 0.07
C ARG A 331 -11.54 -3.61 -0.36
N GLU A 332 -11.02 -2.47 -0.83
CA GLU A 332 -11.82 -1.33 -1.30
C GLU A 332 -12.01 -1.34 -2.83
N GLY A 333 -11.63 -2.45 -3.50
CA GLY A 333 -11.82 -2.64 -4.93
C GLY A 333 -10.75 -2.00 -5.83
N VAL A 334 -9.64 -1.50 -5.27
CA VAL A 334 -8.50 -1.03 -6.07
C VAL A 334 -7.89 -2.22 -6.83
N PRO A 335 -7.61 -2.10 -8.15
CA PRO A 335 -7.11 -3.20 -8.98
C PRO A 335 -5.62 -3.47 -8.72
N VAL A 336 -5.32 -4.11 -7.59
CA VAL A 336 -3.97 -4.53 -7.20
C VAL A 336 -3.56 -5.79 -7.96
N ILE A 337 -2.31 -5.86 -8.39
CA ILE A 337 -1.73 -7.06 -9.01
C ILE A 337 -1.46 -8.13 -7.95
N GLU A 338 -2.01 -9.33 -8.16
CA GLU A 338 -1.88 -10.47 -7.25
C GLU A 338 -1.24 -11.72 -7.90
N PRO A 339 -0.53 -12.55 -7.11
CA PRO A 339 -0.14 -12.31 -5.73
C PRO A 339 0.90 -11.20 -5.62
N VAL A 340 0.97 -10.53 -4.47
CA VAL A 340 1.91 -9.45 -4.26
C VAL A 340 3.33 -10.01 -4.16
N GLY A 341 4.27 -9.36 -4.83
CA GLY A 341 5.69 -9.69 -4.77
C GLY A 341 6.34 -9.20 -3.48
N GLY A 342 7.65 -9.40 -3.36
CA GLY A 342 8.34 -9.07 -2.11
C GLY A 342 8.52 -7.56 -1.90
N HIS A 343 8.84 -6.79 -2.94
CA HIS A 343 9.36 -5.43 -2.77
C HIS A 343 8.41 -4.30 -3.17
N ALA A 344 7.30 -4.62 -3.83
CA ALA A 344 6.41 -3.59 -4.32
C ALA A 344 4.95 -4.07 -4.38
N VAL A 345 4.05 -3.11 -4.14
CA VAL A 345 2.65 -3.21 -4.54
C VAL A 345 2.50 -2.59 -5.93
N GLN A 346 1.73 -3.24 -6.81
CA GLN A 346 1.43 -2.72 -8.14
C GLN A 346 -0.07 -2.60 -8.33
N ILE A 347 -0.50 -1.52 -8.97
CA ILE A 347 -1.90 -1.27 -9.34
C ILE A 347 -1.98 -1.24 -10.86
N ASP A 348 -2.97 -1.91 -11.44
CA ASP A 348 -3.32 -1.77 -12.85
C ASP A 348 -4.03 -0.42 -13.09
N ALA A 349 -3.32 0.51 -13.72
CA ALA A 349 -3.82 1.85 -13.97
C ALA A 349 -4.92 1.89 -15.03
N ARG A 350 -5.00 0.92 -15.94
CA ARG A 350 -6.09 0.84 -16.93
C ARG A 350 -7.40 0.51 -16.24
N ALA A 351 -7.38 -0.47 -15.34
CA ALA A 351 -8.53 -0.78 -14.48
C ALA A 351 -8.81 0.36 -13.47
N PHE A 352 -7.78 1.07 -13.02
CA PHE A 352 -7.94 2.21 -12.09
C PHE A 352 -8.56 3.43 -12.80
N LEU A 353 -8.24 3.69 -14.07
CA LEU A 353 -8.77 4.82 -14.86
C LEU A 353 -9.42 4.29 -16.15
N PRO A 354 -10.58 3.59 -16.07
CA PRO A 354 -11.17 2.93 -17.23
C PRO A 354 -11.70 3.89 -18.31
N HIS A 355 -11.74 5.19 -18.02
CA HIS A 355 -12.11 6.25 -18.96
C HIS A 355 -10.91 6.80 -19.77
N LEU A 356 -9.70 6.30 -19.55
CA LEU A 356 -8.49 6.71 -20.25
C LEU A 356 -7.97 5.57 -21.13
N GLU A 357 -7.53 5.93 -22.33
CA GLU A 357 -6.89 4.99 -23.25
C GLU A 357 -5.38 4.88 -22.95
N PRO A 358 -4.67 3.83 -23.42
CA PRO A 358 -3.23 3.70 -23.22
C PRO A 358 -2.40 4.91 -23.68
N GLU A 359 -2.84 5.61 -24.72
CA GLU A 359 -2.21 6.83 -25.25
C GLU A 359 -2.34 8.04 -24.32
N ASP A 360 -3.20 7.95 -23.30
CA ASP A 360 -3.41 8.95 -22.26
C ASP A 360 -2.50 8.76 -21.04
N LEU A 361 -1.60 7.76 -21.09
CA LEU A 361 -0.61 7.46 -20.05
C LEU A 361 -1.24 7.27 -18.65
N PRO A 362 -2.24 6.38 -18.47
CA PRO A 362 -3.00 6.28 -17.23
C PRO A 362 -2.14 6.03 -15.98
N ALA A 363 -1.10 5.20 -16.04
CA ALA A 363 -0.25 4.98 -14.85
C ALA A 363 0.55 6.23 -14.46
N GLN A 364 1.02 7.00 -15.44
CA GLN A 364 1.69 8.28 -15.16
C GLN A 364 0.68 9.28 -14.58
N ALA A 365 -0.56 9.30 -15.09
CA ALA A 365 -1.62 10.17 -14.59
C ALA A 365 -1.98 9.85 -13.13
N VAL A 366 -2.16 8.57 -12.77
CA VAL A 366 -2.36 8.13 -11.38
C VAL A 366 -1.18 8.54 -10.51
N ALA A 367 0.05 8.26 -10.94
CA ALA A 367 1.25 8.60 -10.15
C ALA A 367 1.36 10.11 -9.90
N CYS A 368 1.11 10.94 -10.91
CA CYS A 368 1.09 12.39 -10.78
C CYS A 368 -0.04 12.89 -9.88
N ALA A 369 -1.22 12.27 -9.93
CA ALA A 369 -2.33 12.61 -9.05
C ALA A 369 -2.05 12.25 -7.59
N LEU A 370 -1.41 11.11 -7.31
CA LEU A 370 -0.94 10.75 -5.97
C LEU A 370 0.08 11.75 -5.41
N TYR A 371 0.96 12.24 -6.27
CA TYR A 371 1.88 13.30 -5.89
C TYR A 371 1.11 14.59 -5.55
N LEU A 372 0.17 15.04 -6.37
CA LEU A 372 -0.64 16.23 -6.04
C LEU A 372 -1.42 16.07 -4.74
N LEU A 373 -1.98 14.89 -4.49
CA LEU A 373 -2.83 14.64 -3.32
C LEU A 373 -2.00 14.55 -2.02
N GLY A 374 -0.93 13.78 -2.01
CA GLY A 374 -0.19 13.43 -0.78
C GLY A 374 1.33 13.60 -0.84
N GLY A 375 1.88 14.20 -1.90
CA GLY A 375 3.34 14.26 -2.07
C GLY A 375 3.97 12.88 -2.22
N ILE A 376 3.20 11.89 -2.68
CA ILE A 376 3.64 10.51 -2.85
C ILE A 376 4.22 10.34 -4.25
N ARG A 377 5.48 9.92 -4.33
CA ARG A 377 6.13 9.58 -5.60
C ARG A 377 6.15 8.07 -5.80
N ALA A 378 5.29 7.59 -6.69
CA ALA A 378 5.31 6.21 -7.18
C ALA A 378 5.97 6.11 -8.57
N ALA A 379 6.38 4.92 -8.97
CA ALA A 379 6.94 4.70 -10.30
C ALA A 379 5.87 4.27 -11.30
N GLU A 380 5.88 4.87 -12.48
CA GLU A 380 5.18 4.34 -13.63
C GLU A 380 5.97 3.17 -14.25
N VAL A 381 5.26 2.10 -14.59
CA VAL A 381 5.78 0.92 -15.30
C VAL A 381 4.76 0.52 -16.37
N GLY A 382 4.67 1.34 -17.41
CA GLY A 382 3.61 1.21 -18.39
C GLY A 382 3.86 1.95 -19.70
N SER A 383 2.86 2.68 -20.16
CA SER A 383 2.85 3.28 -21.50
C SER A 383 3.94 4.33 -21.71
N LEU A 384 4.34 5.08 -20.67
CA LEU A 384 5.43 6.05 -20.76
C LEU A 384 6.79 5.36 -20.83
N LYS A 385 7.00 4.31 -20.03
CA LYS A 385 8.28 3.59 -19.97
C LYS A 385 8.49 2.59 -21.11
N LEU A 386 7.46 1.82 -21.45
CA LEU A 386 7.52 0.70 -22.39
C LEU A 386 7.04 1.07 -23.79
N GLY A 387 6.28 2.16 -23.93
CA GLY A 387 5.74 2.63 -25.21
C GLY A 387 6.77 3.28 -26.13
N GLY A 388 6.34 3.55 -27.37
CA GLY A 388 7.19 4.19 -28.38
C GLY A 388 8.12 3.26 -29.14
N ARG A 389 8.00 1.95 -28.92
CA ARG A 389 8.71 0.92 -29.67
C ARG A 389 7.94 0.58 -30.94
N THR A 390 8.66 0.37 -32.03
CA THR A 390 8.10 -0.17 -33.27
C THR A 390 8.70 -1.54 -33.58
N ASP A 391 7.93 -2.38 -34.25
CA ASP A 391 8.43 -3.65 -34.79
C ASP A 391 9.27 -3.41 -36.06
N ALA A 392 9.80 -4.49 -36.65
CA ALA A 392 10.63 -4.43 -37.86
C ALA A 392 9.88 -3.85 -39.09
N GLN A 393 8.55 -3.80 -39.04
CA GLN A 393 7.68 -3.26 -40.08
C GLN A 393 7.24 -1.82 -39.77
N GLY A 394 7.76 -1.21 -38.70
CA GLY A 394 7.42 0.16 -38.29
C GLY A 394 6.09 0.29 -37.55
N ARG A 395 5.42 -0.82 -37.18
CA ARG A 395 4.15 -0.80 -36.45
C ARG A 395 4.39 -0.61 -34.96
N PRO A 396 3.56 0.16 -34.23
CA PRO A 396 3.69 0.30 -32.78
C PRO A 396 3.59 -1.05 -32.07
N VAL A 397 4.51 -1.32 -31.15
CA VAL A 397 4.46 -2.50 -30.28
C VAL A 397 3.51 -2.19 -29.12
N PRO A 398 2.44 -2.99 -28.93
CA PRO A 398 1.51 -2.77 -27.83
C PRO A 398 2.20 -2.85 -26.46
N VAL A 399 1.76 -1.98 -25.55
CA VAL A 399 2.23 -2.00 -24.17
C VAL A 399 1.44 -3.07 -23.41
N PRO A 400 2.10 -4.08 -22.81
CA PRO A 400 1.42 -5.23 -22.24
C PRO A 400 0.61 -4.90 -20.97
N HIS A 401 1.02 -3.88 -20.22
CA HIS A 401 0.38 -3.46 -18.97
C HIS A 401 0.73 -2.01 -18.66
N ASP A 402 -0.11 -1.33 -17.89
CA ASP A 402 0.11 0.05 -17.46
C ASP A 402 0.03 0.12 -15.94
N LEU A 403 1.18 -0.03 -15.27
CA LEU A 403 1.21 -0.26 -13.83
C LEU A 403 1.75 0.95 -13.07
N VAL A 404 1.11 1.26 -11.92
CA VAL A 404 1.72 2.11 -10.88
C VAL A 404 2.38 1.21 -9.86
N ARG A 405 3.68 1.37 -9.66
CA ARG A 405 4.47 0.56 -8.72
C ARG A 405 4.91 1.39 -7.50
N PHE A 406 4.55 0.89 -6.33
CA PHE A 406 4.95 1.40 -5.04
C PHE A 406 6.07 0.52 -4.48
N SER A 407 7.33 0.88 -4.75
CA SER A 407 8.51 0.12 -4.31
C SER A 407 8.90 0.55 -2.91
N TYR A 408 8.93 -0.38 -1.95
CA TYR A 408 9.12 -0.07 -0.54
C TYR A 408 10.60 -0.07 -0.14
N PRO A 409 11.20 1.08 0.24
CA PRO A 409 12.56 1.12 0.74
C PRO A 409 12.70 0.39 2.09
N ARG A 410 13.76 -0.42 2.21
CA ARG A 410 14.00 -1.29 3.36
C ARG A 410 14.28 -0.47 4.62
N ARG A 411 13.51 -0.70 5.69
CA ARG A 411 13.68 -0.06 7.02
C ARG A 411 13.51 1.47 7.05
N THR A 412 12.95 2.06 6.00
CA THR A 412 12.86 3.52 5.86
C THR A 412 11.53 4.08 6.38
N TYR A 413 10.41 3.44 6.04
CA TYR A 413 9.08 3.94 6.36
C TYR A 413 8.40 3.05 7.40
N THR A 414 7.64 3.66 8.31
CA THR A 414 6.84 2.94 9.31
C THR A 414 5.47 2.56 8.75
N ARG A 415 4.71 1.79 9.54
CA ARG A 415 3.30 1.49 9.25
C ARG A 415 2.44 2.74 8.99
N SER A 416 2.60 3.82 9.77
CA SER A 416 1.80 5.04 9.60
C SER A 416 2.04 5.74 8.26
N HIS A 417 3.26 5.65 7.70
CA HIS A 417 3.53 6.17 6.35
C HIS A 417 2.82 5.33 5.28
N ILE A 418 2.71 4.01 5.48
CA ILE A 418 1.95 3.13 4.59
C ILE A 418 0.45 3.40 4.70
N ASP A 419 -0.07 3.59 5.90
CA ASP A 419 -1.48 3.95 6.11
C ASP A 419 -1.81 5.31 5.47
N TYR A 420 -0.89 6.29 5.51
CA TYR A 420 -1.01 7.55 4.76
C TYR A 420 -1.08 7.34 3.24
N VAL A 421 -0.24 6.46 2.69
CA VAL A 421 -0.25 6.13 1.26
C VAL A 421 -1.54 5.38 0.87
N ILE A 422 -2.05 4.50 1.73
CA ILE A 422 -3.33 3.83 1.57
C ILE A 422 -4.45 4.88 1.49
N GLU A 423 -4.54 5.77 2.47
CA GLU A 423 -5.56 6.82 2.54
C GLU A 423 -5.57 7.68 1.26
N ALA A 424 -4.40 8.17 0.84
CA ALA A 424 -4.28 8.96 -0.39
C ALA A 424 -4.67 8.16 -1.64
N THR A 425 -4.30 6.88 -1.71
CA THR A 425 -4.64 6.02 -2.86
C THR A 425 -6.15 5.74 -2.92
N LEU A 426 -6.80 5.52 -1.78
CA LEU A 426 -8.24 5.30 -1.70
C LEU A 426 -9.04 6.57 -2.01
N GLU A 427 -8.60 7.72 -1.52
CA GLU A 427 -9.18 9.03 -1.85
C GLU A 427 -9.07 9.31 -3.36
N LEU A 428 -7.90 9.04 -3.95
CA LEU A 428 -7.74 9.13 -5.40
C LEU A 428 -8.63 8.14 -6.15
N PHE A 429 -8.74 6.90 -5.67
CA PHE A 429 -9.59 5.89 -6.29
C PHE A 429 -11.06 6.29 -6.26
N ALA A 430 -11.57 6.83 -5.16
CA ALA A 430 -12.94 7.37 -5.08
C ALA A 430 -13.18 8.49 -6.10
N ASN A 431 -12.14 9.29 -6.38
CA ASN A 431 -12.18 10.45 -7.28
C ASN A 431 -11.60 10.17 -8.68
N ARG A 432 -11.35 8.90 -9.03
CA ARG A 432 -10.55 8.50 -10.21
C ARG A 432 -11.05 9.06 -11.55
N HIS A 433 -12.36 9.24 -11.70
CA HIS A 433 -13.01 9.83 -12.88
C HIS A 433 -12.58 11.29 -13.16
N ARG A 434 -11.99 11.98 -12.18
CA ARG A 434 -11.50 13.36 -12.29
C ARG A 434 -10.09 13.46 -12.87
N VAL A 435 -9.36 12.35 -12.92
CA VAL A 435 -7.99 12.32 -13.42
C VAL A 435 -8.01 12.38 -14.95
N ALA A 436 -7.43 13.44 -15.51
CA ALA A 436 -7.23 13.58 -16.93
C ALA A 436 -6.01 12.79 -17.40
N GLY A 437 -6.03 12.37 -18.67
CA GLY A 437 -4.86 11.83 -19.35
C GLY A 437 -3.73 12.84 -19.47
N LEU A 438 -2.52 12.33 -19.72
CA LEU A 438 -1.34 13.10 -20.06
C LEU A 438 -0.97 12.88 -21.52
N GLU A 439 -0.39 13.89 -22.16
CA GLU A 439 0.22 13.76 -23.47
C GLU A 439 1.70 14.15 -23.44
N ILE A 440 2.49 13.49 -24.29
CA ILE A 440 3.92 13.76 -24.43
C ILE A 440 4.09 15.00 -25.30
N VAL A 441 4.68 16.04 -24.72
CA VAL A 441 5.06 17.28 -25.42
C VAL A 441 6.46 17.12 -26.02
N GLU A 442 7.38 16.59 -25.23
CA GLU A 442 8.75 16.29 -25.65
C GLU A 442 9.07 14.85 -25.23
N PRO A 443 9.39 13.95 -26.17
CA PRO A 443 9.60 12.53 -25.84
C PRO A 443 10.89 12.29 -25.05
N GLY A 444 11.92 13.10 -25.25
CA GLY A 444 13.24 12.93 -24.61
C GLY A 444 13.94 11.60 -24.93
N GLU A 445 15.16 11.45 -24.40
CA GLU A 445 15.86 10.17 -24.42
C GLU A 445 15.39 9.29 -23.25
N ARG A 446 14.93 8.06 -23.56
CA ARG A 446 14.25 7.18 -22.59
C ARG A 446 13.09 7.88 -21.91
N ARG A 447 11.96 7.98 -22.63
CA ARG A 447 10.73 8.71 -22.27
C ARG A 447 10.44 8.85 -20.78
N HIS A 448 10.34 7.75 -20.03
CA HIS A 448 10.09 7.78 -18.57
C HIS A 448 11.08 8.63 -17.75
N LEU A 449 12.33 8.82 -18.18
CA LEU A 449 13.33 9.60 -17.45
C LEU A 449 13.28 11.10 -17.76
N THR A 450 13.04 11.46 -19.02
CA THR A 450 13.31 12.84 -19.49
C THR A 450 12.15 13.49 -20.22
N ALA A 451 11.08 12.76 -20.53
CA ALA A 451 9.94 13.32 -21.24
C ALA A 451 9.32 14.51 -20.49
N VAL A 452 8.84 15.48 -21.27
CA VAL A 452 7.98 16.58 -20.82
C VAL A 452 6.55 16.22 -21.22
N LEU A 453 5.65 16.25 -20.26
CA LEU A 453 4.25 15.91 -20.42
C LEU A 453 3.37 17.10 -20.06
N ARG A 454 2.12 17.08 -20.53
CA ARG A 454 1.09 18.02 -20.09
C ARG A 454 -0.27 17.33 -19.95
N PRO A 455 -1.17 17.80 -19.07
CA PRO A 455 -2.52 17.27 -18.97
C PRO A 455 -3.36 17.58 -20.21
N ARG A 456 -4.10 16.57 -20.68
CA ARG A 456 -5.14 16.77 -21.69
C ARG A 456 -6.25 17.62 -21.09
N GLY A 457 -6.53 18.75 -21.72
CA GLY A 457 -7.50 19.73 -21.20
C GLY A 457 -6.91 20.72 -20.17
N GLY A 458 -5.58 20.81 -20.06
CA GLY A 458 -4.88 21.88 -19.34
C GLY A 458 -4.71 21.67 -17.82
N ARG A 459 -5.48 20.77 -17.19
CA ARG A 459 -5.33 20.42 -15.77
C ARG A 459 -5.41 18.91 -15.55
N LEU A 460 -4.56 18.38 -14.66
CA LEU A 460 -4.51 16.94 -14.37
C LEU A 460 -5.72 16.47 -13.55
N LEU A 461 -6.06 17.22 -12.51
CA LEU A 461 -7.27 17.00 -11.74
C LEU A 461 -8.31 18.00 -12.25
N ARG A 462 -9.35 17.49 -12.90
CA ARG A 462 -10.45 18.33 -13.38
C ARG A 462 -11.15 18.95 -12.17
N GLU A 463 -11.29 20.27 -12.18
CA GLU A 463 -12.18 20.96 -11.26
C GLU A 463 -13.61 20.59 -11.62
N GLU A 464 -14.42 20.30 -10.61
CA GLU A 464 -15.85 20.50 -10.79
C GLU A 464 -16.10 22.00 -10.90
N HIS A 465 -16.83 22.43 -11.92
CA HIS A 465 -17.67 23.59 -11.73
C HIS A 465 -18.62 23.23 -10.58
N THR A 466 -18.30 23.74 -9.38
CA THR A 466 -19.01 23.56 -8.10
C THR A 466 -19.29 22.12 -7.69
N ARG A 467 -18.69 21.69 -6.55
CA ARG A 467 -19.08 20.52 -5.72
C ARG A 467 -20.39 19.85 -6.16
N GLU A 468 -20.31 18.85 -7.02
CA GLU A 468 -21.40 17.92 -7.27
C GLU A 468 -21.01 16.58 -6.66
N LEU A 469 -21.67 16.24 -5.56
CA LEU A 469 -21.55 14.91 -4.96
C LEU A 469 -21.81 13.81 -6.02
N PRO A 470 -21.28 12.57 -5.83
CA PRO A 470 -21.43 11.43 -6.76
C PRO A 470 -22.83 11.28 -7.37
N PRO A 471 -23.03 10.62 -8.53
CA PRO A 471 -24.35 10.43 -9.14
C PRO A 471 -25.43 9.82 -8.21
N GLU A 472 -25.01 9.02 -7.23
CA GLU A 472 -25.85 8.48 -6.15
C GLU A 472 -26.22 9.49 -5.04
N HIS A 473 -25.52 10.62 -4.99
CA HIS A 473 -25.82 11.81 -4.20
C HIS A 473 -26.42 12.96 -5.03
N ARG A 474 -26.51 12.83 -6.37
CA ARG A 474 -27.14 13.80 -7.29
C ARG A 474 -28.68 13.80 -7.25
N ALA A 475 -29.31 13.05 -6.35
CA ALA A 475 -30.68 13.36 -5.98
C ALA A 475 -30.67 14.63 -5.12
N LEU A 476 -30.63 15.80 -5.77
CA LEU A 476 -30.98 17.09 -5.17
C LEU A 476 -32.31 16.89 -4.41
N GLY A 477 -32.22 16.83 -3.08
CA GLY A 477 -33.33 16.47 -2.20
C GLY A 477 -33.04 15.40 -1.15
N THR A 478 -31.86 14.75 -1.14
CA THR A 478 -31.55 13.69 -0.15
C THR A 478 -30.22 13.88 0.57
N CYS A 479 -30.19 13.51 1.87
CA CYS A 479 -28.98 13.51 2.69
C CYS A 479 -28.00 12.44 2.21
N SER A 480 -26.76 12.82 1.90
CA SER A 480 -25.73 11.97 1.27
C SER A 480 -24.85 11.16 2.23
N HIS A 481 -24.65 11.64 3.45
CA HIS A 481 -23.71 10.97 4.36
C HIS A 481 -24.31 9.67 4.94
N PRO A 482 -23.66 8.51 4.78
CA PRO A 482 -24.24 7.19 5.11
C PRO A 482 -24.75 7.07 6.54
N LEU A 483 -24.05 7.65 7.52
CA LEU A 483 -24.49 7.65 8.92
C LEU A 483 -25.89 8.29 9.10
N PHE A 484 -26.16 9.41 8.43
CA PHE A 484 -27.45 10.11 8.51
C PHE A 484 -28.52 9.49 7.60
N GLN A 485 -28.13 8.76 6.56
CA GLN A 485 -29.03 7.91 5.78
C GLN A 485 -29.51 6.70 6.60
N LYS A 486 -28.57 6.01 7.27
CA LYS A 486 -28.83 4.86 8.14
C LYS A 486 -29.64 5.22 9.39
N ARG A 487 -29.45 6.42 9.94
CA ARG A 487 -30.19 6.89 11.12
C ARG A 487 -31.68 6.98 10.84
N ARG A 488 -32.44 5.99 11.30
CA ARG A 488 -33.91 5.95 11.33
C ARG A 488 -34.39 5.70 12.76
N SER A 489 -35.56 6.25 13.08
CA SER A 489 -36.23 6.02 14.37
C SER A 489 -37.24 4.90 14.17
N THR A 490 -36.75 3.70 13.86
CA THR A 490 -37.61 2.51 13.80
C THR A 490 -37.98 2.07 15.21
N ARG A 491 -39.06 1.32 15.33
CA ARG A 491 -39.69 0.82 16.55
C ARG A 491 -39.47 -0.68 16.71
N ALA A 492 -39.16 -1.37 15.61
CA ALA A 492 -38.70 -2.75 15.65
C ALA A 492 -37.30 -2.82 16.27
N ILE A 493 -37.22 -3.05 17.57
CA ILE A 493 -35.97 -3.21 18.33
C ILE A 493 -35.94 -4.60 18.96
N SER A 494 -34.81 -5.28 18.76
CA SER A 494 -34.52 -6.61 19.31
C SER A 494 -34.22 -6.53 20.81
N GLU A 495 -34.67 -7.53 21.56
CA GLU A 495 -34.40 -7.69 23.01
C GLU A 495 -32.96 -8.16 23.33
N MET A 496 -32.15 -8.37 22.28
CA MET A 496 -30.77 -8.80 22.39
C MET A 496 -29.97 -7.87 23.30
N HIS A 497 -29.20 -8.47 24.22
CA HIS A 497 -28.38 -7.73 25.16
C HIS A 497 -27.34 -6.85 24.45
N LEU A 498 -27.10 -5.66 25.01
CA LEU A 498 -26.05 -4.74 24.56
C LEU A 498 -24.81 -4.91 25.44
N ASP A 499 -23.66 -5.09 24.80
CA ASP A 499 -22.35 -5.13 25.46
C ASP A 499 -22.08 -3.79 26.18
N ASP A 500 -21.56 -3.87 27.41
CA ASP A 500 -21.20 -2.72 28.23
C ASP A 500 -20.20 -1.80 27.51
N ALA A 501 -19.26 -2.36 26.74
CA ALA A 501 -18.28 -1.58 26.00
C ALA A 501 -18.93 -0.73 24.88
N VAL A 502 -19.98 -1.24 24.24
CA VAL A 502 -20.76 -0.48 23.23
C VAL A 502 -21.51 0.66 23.90
N VAL A 503 -22.17 0.38 25.02
CA VAL A 503 -22.90 1.39 25.81
C VAL A 503 -21.95 2.48 26.32
N GLU A 504 -20.75 2.09 26.77
CA GLU A 504 -19.74 3.06 27.24
C GLU A 504 -19.30 4.00 26.11
N ARG A 505 -18.99 3.50 24.91
CA ARG A 505 -18.63 4.35 23.76
C ARG A 505 -19.73 5.33 23.40
N MET A 506 -20.98 4.87 23.38
CA MET A 506 -22.15 5.73 23.16
C MET A 506 -22.23 6.86 24.21
N VAL A 507 -22.03 6.54 25.49
CA VAL A 507 -22.06 7.51 26.58
C VAL A 507 -20.89 8.50 26.50
N GLN A 508 -19.71 8.06 26.06
CA GLN A 508 -18.60 8.99 25.81
C GLN A 508 -18.96 9.99 24.71
N SER A 509 -19.66 9.58 23.65
CA SER A 509 -20.13 10.51 22.62
C SER A 509 -21.15 11.52 23.16
N PHE A 510 -22.07 11.10 24.03
CA PHE A 510 -22.98 12.00 24.75
C PHE A 510 -22.20 13.05 25.56
N ARG A 511 -21.17 12.62 26.31
CA ARG A 511 -20.32 13.50 27.12
C ARG A 511 -19.53 14.51 26.29
N TRP A 512 -19.11 14.12 25.08
CA TRP A 512 -18.34 14.97 24.17
C TRP A 512 -19.17 16.03 23.43
N ALA A 513 -20.49 16.07 23.64
CA ALA A 513 -21.33 17.07 23.00
C ALA A 513 -20.99 18.49 23.46
N PRO A 514 -20.92 19.47 22.55
CA PRO A 514 -20.70 20.85 22.92
C PRO A 514 -21.91 21.39 23.72
N SER A 515 -21.64 22.33 24.62
CA SER A 515 -22.68 23.06 25.36
C SER A 515 -22.32 24.52 25.51
N CYS A 516 -23.32 25.39 25.62
CA CYS A 516 -23.12 26.82 25.77
C CYS A 516 -22.26 27.11 27.02
N ALA A 517 -21.17 27.87 26.83
CA ALA A 517 -20.14 28.12 27.84
C ALA A 517 -19.61 26.85 28.55
N ASN A 518 -19.66 25.70 27.87
CA ASN A 518 -19.29 24.38 28.39
C ASN A 518 -19.98 24.00 29.71
N ARG A 519 -21.22 24.46 29.92
CA ARG A 519 -21.97 24.28 31.16
C ARG A 519 -22.49 22.85 31.38
N GLN A 520 -22.58 22.06 30.30
CA GLN A 520 -23.00 20.66 30.28
C GLN A 520 -24.24 20.39 31.16
N PRO A 521 -25.39 21.02 30.84
CA PRO A 521 -26.60 20.96 31.66
C PRO A 521 -27.33 19.62 31.57
N ALA A 522 -26.90 18.69 30.71
CA ALA A 522 -27.54 17.40 30.48
C ALA A 522 -26.92 16.26 31.31
N ARG A 523 -27.74 15.29 31.71
CA ARG A 523 -27.36 14.01 32.34
C ARG A 523 -28.06 12.88 31.60
N LEU A 524 -27.52 11.68 31.74
CA LEU A 524 -28.05 10.47 31.11
C LEU A 524 -28.27 9.41 32.18
N ILE A 525 -29.47 8.86 32.26
CA ILE A 525 -29.80 7.72 33.14
C ILE A 525 -30.03 6.52 32.23
N LEU A 526 -29.24 5.45 32.43
CA LEU A 526 -29.33 4.22 31.65
C LEU A 526 -30.16 3.19 32.42
N ALA A 527 -31.37 2.91 31.94
CA ALA A 527 -32.28 1.95 32.55
C ALA A 527 -32.23 0.60 31.79
N ARG A 528 -31.70 -0.43 32.46
CA ARG A 528 -31.50 -1.79 31.92
C ARG A 528 -32.02 -2.81 32.94
N ARG A 529 -32.94 -3.69 32.54
CA ARG A 529 -33.43 -4.87 33.31
C ARG A 529 -33.40 -4.67 34.85
N SER A 530 -34.08 -3.64 35.34
CA SER A 530 -34.16 -3.26 36.76
C SER A 530 -35.57 -2.84 37.16
N ALA A 531 -35.85 -2.74 38.46
CA ALA A 531 -37.15 -2.30 38.96
C ALA A 531 -37.50 -0.86 38.51
N GLU A 532 -36.50 0.00 38.42
CA GLU A 532 -36.63 1.38 37.90
C GLU A 532 -36.93 1.38 36.40
N ARG A 533 -36.34 0.44 35.64
CA ARG A 533 -36.66 0.25 34.23
C ARG A 533 -38.12 -0.18 34.04
N GLU A 534 -38.60 -1.15 34.82
CA GLU A 534 -40.01 -1.58 34.76
C GLU A 534 -40.96 -0.44 35.16
N ALA A 535 -40.57 0.38 36.13
CA ALA A 535 -41.33 1.57 36.51
C ALA A 535 -41.35 2.61 35.38
N LEU A 536 -40.24 2.83 34.69
CA LEU A 536 -40.15 3.70 33.51
C LEU A 536 -40.99 3.17 32.34
N ASP A 537 -41.03 1.85 32.12
CA ASP A 537 -41.85 1.23 31.07
C ASP A 537 -43.36 1.46 31.29
N ARG A 538 -43.80 1.60 32.55
CA ARG A 538 -45.18 1.94 32.93
C ARG A 538 -45.53 3.41 32.68
N THR A 539 -44.54 4.28 32.51
CA THR A 539 -44.78 5.71 32.25
C THR A 539 -44.87 6.04 30.76
N LEU A 540 -44.56 5.08 29.88
CA LEU A 540 -44.68 5.25 28.43
C LEU A 540 -46.16 5.44 28.05
N MET A 541 -46.45 6.48 27.29
CA MET A 541 -47.80 6.78 26.81
C MET A 541 -48.19 5.88 25.62
N GLU A 542 -49.48 5.88 25.31
CA GLU A 542 -50.04 5.19 24.15
C GLU A 542 -49.27 5.52 22.86
N GLY A 543 -48.82 4.48 22.15
CA GLY A 543 -48.00 4.58 20.94
C GLY A 543 -46.48 4.45 21.17
N ASN A 544 -46.02 4.32 22.41
CA ASN A 544 -44.61 4.09 22.77
C ASN A 544 -44.35 2.76 23.51
N GLU A 545 -45.36 1.90 23.68
CA GLU A 545 -45.24 0.63 24.39
C GLU A 545 -44.26 -0.36 23.72
N TRP A 546 -44.07 -0.24 22.41
CA TRP A 546 -43.07 -1.00 21.65
C TRP A 546 -41.66 -0.84 22.21
N ALA A 547 -41.34 0.30 22.85
CA ALA A 547 -40.02 0.54 23.40
C ALA A 547 -39.67 -0.35 24.60
N ARG A 548 -40.66 -1.05 25.18
CA ARG A 548 -40.45 -2.04 26.25
C ARG A 548 -39.54 -3.19 25.80
N SER A 549 -39.52 -3.53 24.50
CA SER A 549 -38.62 -4.56 23.95
C SER A 549 -37.16 -4.12 23.89
N ALA A 550 -36.86 -2.82 23.99
CA ALA A 550 -35.49 -2.33 23.86
C ALA A 550 -34.63 -2.77 25.07
N PRO A 551 -33.43 -3.32 24.86
CA PRO A 551 -32.56 -3.75 25.95
C PRO A 551 -32.09 -2.58 26.83
N LEU A 552 -32.14 -1.35 26.32
CA LEU A 552 -31.78 -0.12 27.02
C LEU A 552 -32.79 1.00 26.74
N LEU A 553 -33.29 1.63 27.82
CA LEU A 553 -33.89 2.96 27.77
C LEU A 553 -32.93 3.97 28.39
N ALA A 554 -32.54 4.99 27.64
CA ALA A 554 -31.68 6.06 28.11
C ALA A 554 -32.50 7.35 28.31
N ALA A 555 -32.74 7.72 29.56
CA ALA A 555 -33.45 8.95 29.90
C ALA A 555 -32.47 10.14 29.90
N VAL A 556 -32.72 11.11 29.02
CA VAL A 556 -31.96 12.35 28.92
C VAL A 556 -32.60 13.38 29.83
N VAL A 557 -31.82 13.87 30.79
CA VAL A 557 -32.27 14.80 31.82
C VAL A 557 -31.53 16.12 31.66
N MET A 558 -32.21 17.25 31.81
CA MET A 558 -31.59 18.58 31.78
C MET A 558 -31.94 19.40 33.02
N SER A 559 -31.10 20.38 33.35
CA SER A 559 -31.40 21.39 34.37
C SER A 559 -31.28 22.81 33.79
N PRO A 560 -32.38 23.58 33.70
CA PRO A 560 -32.34 24.98 33.31
C PRO A 560 -31.40 25.82 34.19
N ALA A 561 -31.34 25.52 35.49
CA ALA A 561 -30.50 26.22 36.46
C ALA A 561 -28.98 25.99 36.23
N ARG A 562 -28.60 24.95 35.48
CA ARG A 562 -27.20 24.65 35.15
C ARG A 562 -26.77 25.17 33.79
N ALA A 563 -27.70 25.54 32.92
CA ALA A 563 -27.38 26.04 31.59
C ALA A 563 -26.98 27.52 31.61
N ALA A 564 -26.35 27.96 30.52
CA ALA A 564 -26.17 29.38 30.27
C ALA A 564 -27.51 30.01 29.84
N THR A 565 -27.75 31.22 30.32
CA THR A 565 -28.78 32.11 29.76
C THR A 565 -28.07 33.25 29.06
N VAL A 566 -28.25 33.33 27.74
CA VAL A 566 -27.68 34.38 26.89
C VAL A 566 -28.82 35.06 26.17
N ASN A 567 -28.90 36.39 26.25
CA ASN A 567 -29.97 37.19 25.66
C ASN A 567 -31.39 36.74 26.07
N GLY A 568 -31.56 36.32 27.34
CA GLY A 568 -32.84 35.83 27.87
C GLY A 568 -33.21 34.41 27.45
N ILE A 569 -32.42 33.74 26.60
CA ILE A 569 -32.66 32.36 26.16
C ILE A 569 -31.88 31.40 27.05
N ASN A 570 -32.57 30.45 27.68
CA ASN A 570 -31.94 29.36 28.41
C ASN A 570 -31.53 28.23 27.45
N TYR A 571 -30.24 27.89 27.40
CA TYR A 571 -29.69 26.92 26.45
C TYR A 571 -29.81 25.45 26.89
N ALA A 572 -30.43 25.14 28.05
CA ALA A 572 -30.54 23.76 28.52
C ALA A 572 -31.19 22.81 27.49
N PRO A 573 -32.30 23.18 26.82
CA PRO A 573 -32.92 22.29 25.82
C PRO A 573 -32.04 22.08 24.59
N PHE A 574 -31.36 23.13 24.12
CA PHE A 574 -30.47 23.07 22.96
C PHE A 574 -29.25 22.16 23.25
N ASP A 575 -28.59 22.39 24.38
CA ASP A 575 -27.43 21.61 24.81
C ASP A 575 -27.80 20.13 25.04
N ALA A 576 -28.97 19.85 25.63
CA ALA A 576 -29.48 18.50 25.80
C ALA A 576 -29.82 17.83 24.44
N GLY A 577 -30.33 18.59 23.48
CA GLY A 577 -30.58 18.14 22.11
C GLY A 577 -29.29 17.72 21.40
N LEU A 578 -28.22 18.51 21.52
CA LEU A 578 -26.89 18.17 20.98
C LEU A 578 -26.33 16.89 21.60
N ALA A 579 -26.41 16.76 22.92
CA ALA A 579 -25.96 15.56 23.63
C ALA A 579 -26.76 14.30 23.22
N THR A 580 -28.07 14.45 23.08
CA THR A 580 -28.95 13.37 22.60
C THR A 580 -28.61 12.97 21.16
N GLN A 581 -28.35 13.94 20.27
CA GLN A 581 -28.00 13.66 18.89
C GLN A 581 -26.66 12.91 18.77
N ASN A 582 -25.66 13.28 19.59
CA ASN A 582 -24.40 12.54 19.65
C ASN A 582 -24.61 11.09 20.11
N LEU A 583 -25.43 10.87 21.15
CA LEU A 583 -25.78 9.53 21.63
C LEU A 583 -26.43 8.69 20.52
N VAL A 584 -27.40 9.27 19.81
CA VAL A 584 -28.14 8.59 18.73
C VAL A 584 -27.22 8.25 17.55
N LEU A 585 -26.35 9.18 17.13
CA LEU A 585 -25.42 8.92 16.02
C LEU A 585 -24.35 7.90 16.39
N ALA A 586 -23.87 7.92 17.63
CA ALA A 586 -22.95 6.90 18.14
C ALA A 586 -23.60 5.51 18.14
N ALA A 587 -24.86 5.40 18.58
CA ALA A 587 -25.61 4.15 18.51
C ALA A 587 -25.69 3.61 17.07
N VAL A 588 -26.01 4.48 16.10
CA VAL A 588 -26.11 4.08 14.68
C VAL A 588 -24.76 3.69 14.11
N ALA A 589 -23.67 4.34 14.53
CA ALA A 589 -22.31 3.97 14.12
C ALA A 589 -21.91 2.58 14.63
N GLU A 590 -22.41 2.19 15.81
CA GLU A 590 -22.28 0.84 16.39
C GLU A 590 -23.26 -0.19 15.77
N GLY A 591 -24.04 0.21 14.76
CA GLY A 591 -25.02 -0.66 14.10
C GLY A 591 -26.34 -0.83 14.86
N LEU A 592 -26.63 0.02 15.85
CA LEU A 592 -27.84 -0.01 16.66
C LEU A 592 -28.93 0.93 16.12
N VAL A 593 -30.17 0.64 16.51
CA VAL A 593 -31.30 1.57 16.44
C VAL A 593 -31.31 2.40 17.72
N ALA A 594 -31.47 3.72 17.58
CA ALA A 594 -31.72 4.62 18.70
C ALA A 594 -32.90 5.54 18.38
N HIS A 595 -33.95 5.46 19.19
CA HIS A 595 -35.22 6.13 18.98
C HIS A 595 -35.56 7.06 20.17
N PRO A 596 -35.34 8.37 20.04
CA PRO A 596 -35.77 9.35 21.04
C PRO A 596 -37.29 9.53 21.05
N MET A 597 -37.88 9.52 22.24
CA MET A 597 -39.32 9.65 22.47
C MET A 597 -39.60 10.79 23.46
N ALA A 598 -40.72 11.49 23.24
CA ALA A 598 -41.27 12.49 24.15
C ALA A 598 -42.62 12.04 24.79
N GLY A 599 -43.23 10.95 24.30
CA GLY A 599 -44.52 10.46 24.80
C GLY A 599 -44.37 9.56 26.02
N TYR A 600 -44.15 10.18 27.19
CA TYR A 600 -44.13 9.53 28.50
C TYR A 600 -44.68 10.50 29.55
N ASP A 601 -45.24 9.97 30.64
CA ASP A 601 -45.65 10.76 31.82
C ASP A 601 -44.38 11.22 32.55
N GLU A 602 -43.99 12.48 32.35
CA GLU A 602 -42.73 13.00 32.88
C GLU A 602 -42.69 13.08 34.42
N PRO A 603 -43.74 13.57 35.13
CA PRO A 603 -43.80 13.46 36.59
C PRO A 603 -43.63 12.03 37.11
N ALA A 604 -44.33 11.06 36.52
CA ALA A 604 -44.22 9.66 36.92
C ALA A 604 -42.83 9.09 36.58
N ALA A 605 -42.27 9.42 35.42
CA ALA A 605 -40.94 8.95 34.99
C ALA A 605 -39.84 9.52 35.89
N ARG A 606 -39.97 10.78 36.31
CA ARG A 606 -39.08 11.40 37.30
C ARG A 606 -39.14 10.70 38.63
N GLN A 607 -40.34 10.35 39.10
CA GLN A 607 -40.50 9.57 40.34
C GLN A 607 -39.87 8.17 40.19
N ALA A 608 -40.10 7.49 39.07
CA ALA A 608 -39.56 6.17 38.78
C ALA A 608 -38.03 6.14 38.74
N LEU A 609 -37.40 7.20 38.21
CA LEU A 609 -35.95 7.31 38.07
C LEU A 609 -35.29 8.18 39.17
N ALA A 610 -36.04 8.55 40.20
CA ALA A 610 -35.59 9.42 41.30
C ALA A 610 -34.91 10.73 40.83
N VAL A 611 -35.45 11.39 39.81
CA VAL A 611 -34.91 12.63 39.24
C VAL A 611 -35.31 13.84 40.11
N PRO A 612 -34.36 14.50 40.79
CA PRO A 612 -34.66 15.56 41.76
C PRO A 612 -35.02 16.88 41.07
N ASP A 613 -35.77 17.76 41.75
CA ASP A 613 -35.90 19.14 41.29
C ASP A 613 -34.52 19.84 41.30
N PRO A 614 -34.25 20.79 40.38
CA PRO A 614 -35.09 21.27 39.28
C PRO A 614 -34.82 20.53 37.94
N TRP A 615 -34.39 19.27 37.97
CA TRP A 615 -34.08 18.49 36.77
C TRP A 615 -35.34 17.97 36.09
N ARG A 616 -35.33 17.95 34.75
CA ARG A 616 -36.46 17.51 33.91
C ARG A 616 -36.00 16.47 32.90
N ILE A 617 -36.81 15.45 32.65
CA ILE A 617 -36.55 14.47 31.59
C ILE A 617 -37.07 15.08 30.29
N VAL A 618 -36.20 15.19 29.27
CA VAL A 618 -36.55 15.80 27.97
C VAL A 618 -36.71 14.79 26.85
N ALA A 619 -36.13 13.61 27.00
CA ALA A 619 -36.33 12.51 26.08
C ALA A 619 -36.05 11.19 26.79
N VAL A 620 -36.73 10.13 26.37
CA VAL A 620 -36.35 8.74 26.66
C VAL A 620 -35.96 8.10 25.34
N VAL A 621 -34.74 7.58 25.23
CA VAL A 621 -34.20 7.00 24.01
C VAL A 621 -34.20 5.48 24.13
N ALA A 622 -34.97 4.79 23.29
CA ALA A 622 -34.92 3.34 23.17
C ALA A 622 -33.72 2.93 22.30
N VAL A 623 -32.87 2.05 22.80
CA VAL A 623 -31.62 1.62 22.14
C VAL A 623 -31.55 0.10 22.08
N GLY A 624 -31.25 -0.45 20.92
CA GLY A 624 -31.01 -1.88 20.72
C GLY A 624 -30.67 -2.22 19.27
N PHE A 625 -30.40 -3.49 18.98
CA PHE A 625 -30.27 -3.95 17.60
C PHE A 625 -31.61 -3.85 16.87
N ALA A 626 -31.60 -3.74 15.54
CA ALA A 626 -32.82 -3.82 14.75
C ALA A 626 -33.55 -5.16 15.03
N GLY A 627 -34.84 -5.07 15.32
CA GLY A 627 -35.72 -6.21 15.54
C GLY A 627 -36.50 -6.57 14.27
N ASP A 628 -37.32 -7.62 14.39
CA ASP A 628 -38.23 -8.05 13.32
C ASP A 628 -39.52 -7.18 13.31
N PRO A 629 -39.77 -6.38 12.25
CA PRO A 629 -40.96 -5.54 12.15
C PRO A 629 -42.28 -6.32 12.15
N ALA A 630 -42.26 -7.62 11.82
CA ALA A 630 -43.45 -8.47 11.87
C ALA A 630 -43.99 -8.67 13.30
N ARG A 631 -43.19 -8.36 14.33
CA ARG A 631 -43.59 -8.42 15.74
C ARG A 631 -44.27 -7.16 16.25
N LEU A 632 -44.31 -6.09 15.47
CA LEU A 632 -45.01 -4.85 15.82
C LEU A 632 -46.50 -4.98 15.53
N ASP A 633 -47.33 -4.26 16.29
CA ASP A 633 -48.73 -4.09 15.93
C ASP A 633 -48.87 -3.38 14.57
N PRO A 634 -49.97 -3.58 13.83
CA PRO A 634 -50.12 -3.06 12.47
C PRO A 634 -49.91 -1.53 12.37
N ALA A 635 -50.39 -0.76 13.34
CA ALA A 635 -50.28 0.70 13.32
C ALA A 635 -48.84 1.17 13.57
N THR A 636 -48.10 0.48 14.43
CA THR A 636 -46.68 0.76 14.69
C THR A 636 -45.80 0.30 13.53
N ARG A 637 -46.08 -0.87 12.95
CA ARG A 637 -45.38 -1.38 11.76
C ARG A 637 -45.51 -0.43 10.58
N GLU A 638 -46.71 0.09 10.33
CA GLU A 638 -46.94 1.06 9.26
C GLU A 638 -46.06 2.32 9.45
N LYS A 639 -45.89 2.79 10.69
CA LYS A 639 -45.01 3.93 10.99
C LYS A 639 -43.53 3.66 10.69
N ASP A 640 -43.07 2.41 10.83
CA ASP A 640 -41.69 2.00 10.54
C ASP A 640 -41.44 1.82 9.04
N GLU A 641 -42.44 1.35 8.30
CA GLU A 641 -42.37 1.13 6.85
C GLU A 641 -42.57 2.43 6.05
N ARG A 642 -43.12 3.49 6.67
CA ARG A 642 -43.32 4.79 6.01
C ARG A 642 -42.01 5.36 5.47
N PRO A 643 -41.99 5.80 4.20
CA PRO A 643 -40.81 6.43 3.62
C PRO A 643 -40.47 7.71 4.39
N ARG A 644 -39.18 7.95 4.58
CA ARG A 644 -38.72 9.17 5.25
C ARG A 644 -39.02 10.39 4.39
N GLN A 645 -39.82 11.30 4.92
CA GLN A 645 -40.08 12.61 4.35
C GLN A 645 -39.34 13.70 5.13
N ARG A 646 -38.95 14.78 4.44
CA ARG A 646 -38.32 15.98 5.01
C ARG A 646 -38.92 17.20 4.33
N LEU A 647 -38.99 18.33 5.04
CA LEU A 647 -39.39 19.59 4.42
C LEU A 647 -38.41 19.94 3.29
N PRO A 648 -38.88 20.57 2.20
CA PRO A 648 -38.00 21.12 1.17
C PRO A 648 -36.98 22.08 1.78
N LEU A 649 -35.75 22.12 1.24
CA LEU A 649 -34.70 23.01 1.74
C LEU A 649 -35.13 24.48 1.76
N ALA A 650 -35.91 24.90 0.76
CA ALA A 650 -36.43 26.26 0.66
C ALA A 650 -37.35 26.69 1.82
N GLN A 651 -37.92 25.75 2.58
CA GLN A 651 -38.70 26.05 3.79
C GLN A 651 -37.86 26.07 5.07
N LEU A 652 -36.62 25.59 5.01
CA LEU A 652 -35.74 25.43 6.18
C LEU A 652 -34.50 26.34 6.14
N VAL A 653 -34.04 26.72 4.95
CA VAL A 653 -32.78 27.44 4.74
C VAL A 653 -33.07 28.75 4.00
N PHE A 654 -32.78 29.85 4.69
CA PHE A 654 -32.91 31.21 4.16
C PHE A 654 -31.51 31.80 3.93
N HIS A 655 -31.34 32.55 2.85
CA HIS A 655 -30.06 33.17 2.48
C HIS A 655 -30.05 34.65 2.85
N GLU A 656 -28.99 35.10 3.52
CA GLU A 656 -28.73 36.49 3.98
C GLU A 656 -29.71 37.03 5.02
N ARG A 657 -31.01 36.82 4.85
CA ARG A 657 -32.08 37.28 5.74
C ARG A 657 -33.24 36.28 5.76
N TRP A 658 -34.02 36.33 6.82
CA TRP A 658 -35.34 35.69 6.84
C TRP A 658 -36.21 36.31 5.74
N THR A 659 -36.80 35.47 4.90
CA THR A 659 -37.76 35.90 3.88
C THR A 659 -39.08 35.23 4.18
N ASP A 660 -40.16 36.02 4.25
CA ASP A 660 -41.50 35.51 4.57
C ASP A 660 -41.90 34.42 3.57
N GLY A 661 -42.00 33.20 4.08
CA GLY A 661 -42.35 31.99 3.39
C GLY A 661 -42.94 31.03 4.42
N GLU A 662 -44.18 31.34 4.82
CA GLU A 662 -44.96 30.84 5.98
C GLU A 662 -44.53 31.35 7.36
#